data_AF-Q16EF7-F1
#
_entry.id   AF-Q16EF7-F1
#
_cell.length_a   1.000
_cell.length_b   1.000
_cell.length_c   1.000
_cell.angle_alpha   90.00
_cell.angle_beta   90.00
_cell.angle_gamma   90.00
#
_symmetry.space_group_name_H-M   'P 1'
#
loop_
_entity.id
_entity.type
_entity.pdbx_description
1 polymer ?
#
loop_
_entity_poly.entity_id
_entity_poly.type
_entity_poly.pdbx_seq_one_letter_code
_entity_poly.pdbx_strand_id
1 'polypeptide(L)'
;CIVTEPLYNITFNLTELDSELAHHVKSDINERFLFDVCDHLKNPCNGISGGAACLYRNNQTQVLLGMQSTLQLTDGRLHFNFTGGEPCRNGRNFSLDIILMCSYSTVQEPLSVIPYSADQCGYFMFWTTKLACAPLPDRVKTNECAVKDETGYTFNLLPLSHLRYHVPDRSGSHFFVTACKPVHYGHMTMCPPGSSVCFVNSTESDYRKRYHDYGQTDPNPTIENGKLVMNMNSSEGKCQNSKIIFECDPTAQEEAPEYVAKEGCVHLFEWRTPLACKEKKFCAVVDPSSGMMFNMSSLAGQSYTVKEANRSYEFGICKMDKSQCGEGSGACELTKDNSEVVGLGNLNDDLLYNITGAPYLLYKSGSICKQPDQRWSTKIEFICETDKGAKAEPKLVENNNCEVYIQLETELACTEPISCVATNLSNDQQIDLSPLISAEYNYEALVNETLAIAKDKKFFLNVCRPLLSIYGLGCPGGSAACMAVQSANDPTPKEELSMGYPDISLIIVRDRVQLKYLRGSDCPQDKDTKLSTEIEFYCQPKAGRGVPILQEVMHDCHYRFEWATNVMCPQYEGEFHAKTCSIVSNDTDVRVDLQKIFPNGELDVNQRKNNGKVQLCTKNVTAVIDYRDRAVKMFFAVADASC
;
A
#
# COMPACT_ATOMS: atom_id res chain seq x y z
N CYS A 1 -0.74 22.65 -24.85
CA CYS A 1 0.03 21.92 -23.83
C CYS A 1 1.40 22.51 -23.47
N ILE A 2 1.72 23.74 -23.87
CA ILE A 2 2.95 24.41 -23.43
C ILE A 2 2.52 25.70 -22.75
N VAL A 3 3.05 25.96 -21.57
CA VAL A 3 2.82 27.22 -20.85
C VAL A 3 4.13 27.72 -20.28
N THR A 4 4.35 29.02 -20.36
CA THR A 4 5.52 29.66 -19.76
C THR A 4 5.05 30.52 -18.61
N GLU A 5 5.62 30.28 -17.43
CA GLU A 5 5.28 31.07 -16.25
C GLU A 5 5.93 32.46 -16.32
N PRO A 6 5.26 33.51 -15.81
CA PRO A 6 5.66 34.90 -16.08
C PRO A 6 6.74 35.48 -15.14
N LEU A 7 7.14 34.81 -14.06
CA LEU A 7 8.08 35.33 -13.06
C LEU A 7 9.54 35.09 -13.44
N TYR A 8 9.89 33.85 -13.80
CA TYR A 8 11.25 33.40 -14.08
C TYR A 8 11.38 32.81 -15.49
N ASN A 9 10.33 32.91 -16.31
CA ASN A 9 10.29 32.43 -17.69
C ASN A 9 10.53 30.91 -17.82
N ILE A 10 10.04 30.13 -16.84
CA ILE A 10 10.10 28.66 -16.89
C ILE A 10 9.03 28.15 -17.86
N THR A 11 9.46 27.42 -18.89
CA THR A 11 8.53 26.76 -19.82
C THR A 11 8.21 25.34 -19.35
N PHE A 12 6.95 25.08 -19.07
CA PHE A 12 6.41 23.75 -18.83
C PHE A 12 5.92 23.18 -20.15
N ASN A 13 6.59 22.13 -20.63
CA ASN A 13 6.17 21.39 -21.80
C ASN A 13 5.47 20.09 -21.38
N LEU A 14 4.14 20.08 -21.54
CA LEU A 14 3.29 18.95 -21.16
C LEU A 14 2.87 18.11 -22.38
N THR A 15 3.51 18.29 -23.56
CA THR A 15 3.14 17.52 -24.77
C THR A 15 3.35 16.02 -24.60
N GLU A 16 4.24 15.59 -23.70
CA GLU A 16 4.42 14.17 -23.35
C GLU A 16 3.21 13.57 -22.60
N LEU A 17 2.27 14.41 -22.13
CA LEU A 17 0.99 13.95 -21.58
C LEU A 17 -0.07 13.73 -22.67
N ASP A 18 0.22 13.97 -23.94
CA ASP A 18 -0.64 13.57 -25.04
C ASP A 18 -0.75 12.03 -25.10
N SER A 19 -1.96 11.49 -25.31
CA SER A 19 -2.17 10.05 -25.38
C SER A 19 -3.01 9.69 -26.59
N GLU A 20 -2.38 8.99 -27.52
CA GLU A 20 -3.06 8.44 -28.70
C GLU A 20 -4.25 7.50 -28.37
N LEU A 21 -4.31 6.97 -27.14
CA LEU A 21 -5.39 6.09 -26.67
C LEU A 21 -6.32 6.78 -25.66
N ALA A 22 -6.08 8.07 -25.38
CA ALA A 22 -6.59 8.82 -24.25
C ALA A 22 -6.19 8.25 -22.89
N HIS A 23 -6.07 9.14 -21.90
CA HIS A 23 -5.93 8.76 -20.50
C HIS A 23 -7.25 8.26 -19.96
N HIS A 24 -7.20 7.31 -19.04
CA HIS A 24 -8.39 6.86 -18.35
C HIS A 24 -8.14 6.67 -16.86
N VAL A 25 -9.15 6.99 -16.07
CA VAL A 25 -9.14 6.80 -14.63
C VAL A 25 -10.55 6.45 -14.16
N LYS A 26 -10.66 5.56 -13.18
CA LYS A 26 -11.95 5.21 -12.57
C LYS A 26 -12.11 5.96 -11.26
N SER A 27 -13.31 6.46 -11.02
CA SER A 27 -13.72 7.01 -9.73
C SER A 27 -13.95 5.91 -8.69
N ASP A 28 -14.10 6.33 -7.44
CA ASP A 28 -14.55 5.53 -6.30
C ASP A 28 -15.93 4.87 -6.53
N ILE A 29 -16.78 5.50 -7.33
CA ILE A 29 -18.07 4.94 -7.77
C ILE A 29 -17.98 4.15 -9.09
N ASN A 30 -16.78 3.80 -9.54
CA ASN A 30 -16.50 2.98 -10.74
C ASN A 30 -16.97 3.59 -12.07
N GLU A 31 -17.33 4.87 -12.10
CA GLU A 31 -17.49 5.59 -13.36
C GLU A 31 -16.11 5.91 -13.94
N ARG A 32 -15.97 5.73 -15.26
CA ARG A 32 -14.69 5.88 -15.94
C ARG A 32 -14.62 7.22 -16.66
N PHE A 33 -13.58 7.97 -16.37
CA PHE A 33 -13.21 9.17 -17.10
C PHE A 33 -12.23 8.78 -18.20
N LEU A 34 -12.47 9.26 -19.41
CA LEU A 34 -11.57 9.15 -20.55
C LEU A 34 -11.28 10.56 -21.03
N PHE A 35 -10.02 10.96 -21.13
CA PHE A 35 -9.67 12.31 -21.53
C PHE A 35 -8.32 12.37 -22.23
N ASP A 36 -8.14 13.38 -23.06
CA ASP A 36 -6.83 13.80 -23.54
C ASP A 36 -6.59 15.27 -23.18
N VAL A 37 -5.42 15.56 -22.63
CA VAL A 37 -5.08 16.91 -22.16
C VAL A 37 -4.49 17.80 -23.25
N CYS A 38 -3.94 17.22 -24.33
CA CYS A 38 -3.24 17.93 -25.40
C CYS A 38 -3.89 17.82 -26.77
N ASP A 39 -4.77 16.85 -26.96
CA ASP A 39 -5.57 16.65 -28.16
C ASP A 39 -7.03 16.29 -27.78
N HIS A 40 -7.75 15.69 -28.72
CA HIS A 40 -9.14 15.28 -28.60
C HIS A 40 -9.24 13.75 -28.59
N LEU A 41 -10.32 13.24 -27.98
CA LEU A 41 -10.65 11.82 -28.01
C LEU A 41 -10.88 11.36 -29.46
N LYS A 42 -10.17 10.29 -29.85
CA LYS A 42 -10.35 9.65 -31.16
C LYS A 42 -11.75 9.04 -31.33
N ASN A 43 -12.33 8.55 -30.23
CA ASN A 43 -13.66 7.96 -30.22
C ASN A 43 -14.72 8.99 -29.80
N PRO A 44 -15.91 9.01 -30.43
CA PRO A 44 -17.00 9.90 -30.03
C PRO A 44 -17.48 9.62 -28.61
N CYS A 45 -17.78 10.68 -27.85
CA CYS A 45 -18.44 10.59 -26.55
C CYS A 45 -19.92 10.88 -26.72
N ASN A 46 -20.79 9.93 -26.38
CA ASN A 46 -22.25 10.07 -26.55
C ASN A 46 -22.66 10.46 -27.99
N GLY A 47 -21.92 9.96 -28.99
CA GLY A 47 -22.12 10.30 -30.41
C GLY A 47 -21.55 11.66 -30.86
N ILE A 48 -20.92 12.42 -29.95
CA ILE A 48 -20.27 13.69 -30.24
C ILE A 48 -18.77 13.43 -30.52
N SER A 49 -18.34 13.74 -31.74
CA SER A 49 -16.94 13.64 -32.16
C SER A 49 -16.15 14.92 -31.82
N GLY A 50 -14.85 14.78 -31.58
CA GLY A 50 -13.96 15.91 -31.31
C GLY A 50 -14.06 16.45 -29.88
N GLY A 51 -14.57 15.66 -28.93
CA GLY A 51 -14.55 15.99 -27.51
C GLY A 51 -13.19 15.67 -26.88
N ALA A 52 -12.77 16.40 -25.85
CA ALA A 52 -11.50 16.18 -25.15
C ALA A 52 -11.64 15.32 -23.87
N ALA A 53 -12.83 15.27 -23.26
CA ALA A 53 -13.08 14.44 -22.08
C ALA A 53 -14.50 13.86 -22.06
N CYS A 54 -14.62 12.61 -21.61
CA CYS A 54 -15.84 11.82 -21.58
C CYS A 54 -15.96 11.05 -20.26
N LEU A 55 -17.14 11.11 -19.65
CA LEU A 55 -17.52 10.31 -18.50
C LEU A 55 -18.38 9.13 -18.95
N TYR A 56 -17.92 7.93 -18.65
CA TYR A 56 -18.66 6.69 -18.81
C TYR A 56 -19.29 6.34 -17.47
N ARG A 57 -20.61 6.53 -17.39
CA ARG A 57 -21.40 6.21 -16.21
C ARG A 57 -21.73 4.73 -16.16
N ASN A 58 -22.01 4.24 -14.94
CA ASN A 58 -22.33 2.83 -14.71
C ASN A 58 -23.61 2.34 -15.40
N ASN A 59 -24.52 3.25 -15.75
CA ASN A 59 -25.74 2.96 -16.51
C ASN A 59 -25.49 2.89 -18.03
N GLN A 60 -24.22 2.75 -18.46
CA GLN A 60 -23.78 2.74 -19.85
C GLN A 60 -24.03 4.06 -20.61
N THR A 61 -24.44 5.12 -19.92
CA THR A 61 -24.52 6.45 -20.52
C THR A 61 -23.14 7.09 -20.58
N GLN A 62 -22.92 7.85 -21.64
CA GLN A 62 -21.72 8.66 -21.82
C GLN A 62 -22.13 10.11 -21.66
N VAL A 63 -21.29 10.88 -20.98
CA VAL A 63 -21.50 12.31 -20.80
C VAL A 63 -20.23 13.03 -21.20
N LEU A 64 -20.32 13.90 -22.20
CA LEU A 64 -19.21 14.74 -22.60
C LEU A 64 -18.92 15.75 -21.48
N LEU A 65 -17.70 15.70 -20.95
CA LEU A 65 -17.23 16.59 -19.91
C LEU A 65 -16.60 17.87 -20.48
N GLY A 66 -16.08 17.82 -21.71
CA GLY A 66 -15.55 19.00 -22.38
C GLY A 66 -15.20 18.76 -23.84
N MET A 67 -15.51 19.76 -24.67
CA MET A 67 -15.09 19.82 -26.08
C MET A 67 -13.63 20.26 -26.21
N GLN A 68 -13.15 21.12 -25.31
CA GLN A 68 -11.82 21.71 -25.38
C GLN A 68 -11.09 21.51 -24.07
N SER A 69 -9.83 21.07 -24.15
CA SER A 69 -8.88 21.09 -23.03
C SER A 69 -8.03 22.37 -23.12
N THR A 70 -7.99 23.16 -22.05
CA THR A 70 -7.16 24.36 -21.97
C THR A 70 -6.19 24.28 -20.80
N LEU A 71 -4.89 24.30 -21.10
CA LEU A 71 -3.85 24.40 -20.08
C LEU A 71 -3.82 25.82 -19.52
N GLN A 72 -3.97 25.93 -18.21
CA GLN A 72 -3.94 27.19 -17.48
C GLN A 72 -2.86 27.15 -16.39
N LEU A 73 -2.32 28.33 -16.10
CA LEU A 73 -1.42 28.58 -14.99
C LEU A 73 -1.98 29.73 -14.16
N THR A 74 -2.58 29.40 -13.01
CA THR A 74 -3.20 30.40 -12.13
C THR A 74 -2.56 30.30 -10.74
N ASP A 75 -1.91 31.38 -10.30
CA ASP A 75 -1.20 31.44 -9.02
C ASP A 75 -0.23 30.26 -8.80
N GLY A 76 0.51 29.87 -9.84
CA GLY A 76 1.46 28.75 -9.80
C GLY A 76 0.82 27.36 -9.92
N ARG A 77 -0.50 27.26 -9.91
CA ARG A 77 -1.22 26.01 -10.17
C ARG A 77 -1.30 25.76 -11.67
N LEU A 78 -0.71 24.66 -12.12
CA LEU A 78 -0.92 24.12 -13.45
C LEU A 78 -2.17 23.25 -13.43
N HIS A 79 -3.13 23.54 -14.30
CA HIS A 79 -4.32 22.71 -14.44
C HIS A 79 -4.85 22.72 -15.87
N PHE A 80 -5.48 21.61 -16.27
CA PHE A 80 -6.25 21.53 -17.49
C PHE A 80 -7.71 21.74 -17.18
N ASN A 81 -8.31 22.75 -17.80
CA ASN A 81 -9.75 22.99 -17.71
C ASN A 81 -10.42 22.49 -19.00
N PHE A 82 -11.35 21.56 -18.82
CA PHE A 82 -12.17 20.99 -19.87
C PHE A 82 -13.54 21.67 -19.88
N THR A 83 -13.81 22.44 -20.93
CA THR A 83 -15.05 23.23 -21.10
C THR A 83 -15.86 22.81 -22.31
N GLY A 84 -17.12 23.25 -22.36
CA GLY A 84 -18.03 22.94 -23.47
C GLY A 84 -18.66 21.54 -23.38
N GLY A 85 -18.75 20.97 -22.18
CA GLY A 85 -19.47 19.71 -21.95
C GLY A 85 -20.97 19.82 -22.17
N GLU A 86 -21.66 18.69 -22.06
CA GLU A 86 -23.12 18.60 -22.23
C GLU A 86 -23.89 19.45 -21.19
N PRO A 87 -25.12 19.89 -21.49
CA PRO A 87 -25.97 20.59 -20.53
C PRO A 87 -26.19 19.77 -19.26
N CYS A 88 -25.98 20.41 -18.12
CA CYS A 88 -26.24 19.89 -16.78
C CYS A 88 -27.37 20.71 -16.12
N ARG A 89 -27.54 20.57 -14.79
CA ARG A 89 -28.61 21.23 -14.03
C ARG A 89 -28.38 22.74 -13.92
N ASN A 90 -29.48 23.50 -13.80
CA ASN A 90 -29.49 24.94 -13.53
C ASN A 90 -28.69 25.81 -14.53
N GLY A 91 -28.70 25.44 -15.82
CA GLY A 91 -28.03 26.22 -16.88
C GLY A 91 -26.50 26.12 -16.85
N ARG A 92 -25.93 25.18 -16.09
CA ARG A 92 -24.50 24.82 -16.12
C ARG A 92 -24.28 23.69 -17.10
N ASN A 93 -23.04 23.51 -17.55
CA ASN A 93 -22.62 22.36 -18.34
C ASN A 93 -21.71 21.46 -17.51
N PHE A 94 -21.57 20.20 -17.93
CA PHE A 94 -20.53 19.32 -17.40
C PHE A 94 -19.13 19.89 -17.69
N SER A 95 -18.20 19.68 -16.76
CA SER A 95 -16.82 20.16 -16.82
C SER A 95 -15.87 19.22 -16.07
N LEU A 96 -14.59 19.22 -16.45
CA LEU A 96 -13.53 18.49 -15.76
C LEU A 96 -12.33 19.44 -15.55
N ASP A 97 -11.79 19.47 -14.35
CA ASP A 97 -10.56 20.20 -14.01
C ASP A 97 -9.51 19.22 -13.48
N ILE A 98 -8.38 19.12 -14.18
CA ILE A 98 -7.27 18.25 -13.78
C ILE A 98 -6.15 19.11 -13.24
N ILE A 99 -5.87 19.00 -11.95
CA ILE A 99 -4.85 19.77 -11.24
C ILE A 99 -3.55 18.97 -11.27
N LEU A 100 -2.49 19.56 -11.84
CA LEU A 100 -1.18 18.93 -11.89
C LEU A 100 -0.39 19.22 -10.62
N MET A 101 0.23 18.18 -10.08
CA MET A 101 1.10 18.27 -8.91
C MET A 101 2.54 17.94 -9.31
N CYS A 102 3.48 18.78 -8.89
CA CYS A 102 4.89 18.49 -9.09
C CYS A 102 5.38 17.42 -8.11
N SER A 103 6.01 16.38 -8.63
CA SER A 103 6.87 15.47 -7.88
C SER A 103 8.14 15.16 -8.66
N TYR A 104 9.28 15.29 -8.01
CA TYR A 104 10.57 14.85 -8.55
C TYR A 104 10.85 13.36 -8.33
N SER A 105 9.88 12.60 -7.85
CA SER A 105 9.98 11.16 -7.70
C SER A 105 10.11 10.49 -9.07
N THR A 106 10.91 9.44 -9.14
CA THR A 106 10.93 8.53 -10.30
C THR A 106 9.77 7.54 -10.27
N VAL A 107 9.05 7.48 -9.15
CA VAL A 107 7.84 6.66 -8.95
C VAL A 107 6.63 7.49 -9.32
N GLN A 108 5.83 7.01 -10.29
CA GLN A 108 4.64 7.69 -10.75
C GLN A 108 3.46 7.37 -9.82
N GLU A 109 2.87 8.41 -9.24
CA GLU A 109 1.63 8.27 -8.46
C GLU A 109 0.43 8.15 -9.42
N PRO A 110 -0.56 7.31 -9.10
CA PRO A 110 -1.75 7.16 -9.94
C PRO A 110 -2.60 8.45 -9.94
N LEU A 111 -3.24 8.72 -11.07
CA LEU A 111 -4.29 9.75 -11.17
C LEU A 111 -5.38 9.49 -10.14
N SER A 112 -5.70 10.51 -9.35
CA SER A 112 -6.73 10.43 -8.30
C SER A 112 -7.94 11.26 -8.69
N VAL A 113 -9.12 10.63 -8.71
CA VAL A 113 -10.39 11.34 -8.89
C VAL A 113 -10.90 11.75 -7.52
N ILE A 114 -11.20 13.04 -7.34
CA ILE A 114 -11.80 13.52 -6.10
C ILE A 114 -13.23 12.95 -6.00
N PRO A 115 -13.61 12.33 -4.86
CA PRO A 115 -14.96 11.82 -4.67
C PRO A 115 -16.02 12.87 -4.98
N TYR A 116 -17.10 12.46 -5.65
CA TYR A 116 -18.15 13.36 -6.12
C TYR A 116 -19.54 12.74 -5.98
N SER A 117 -20.56 13.60 -5.95
CA SER A 117 -21.96 13.16 -5.95
C SER A 117 -22.49 12.99 -7.38
N ALA A 118 -23.43 12.06 -7.57
CA ALA A 118 -23.99 11.74 -8.90
C ALA A 118 -24.70 12.92 -9.59
N ASP A 119 -25.04 13.98 -8.84
CA ASP A 119 -25.67 15.21 -9.31
C ASP A 119 -24.69 16.37 -9.59
N GLN A 120 -23.39 16.17 -9.35
CA GLN A 120 -22.35 17.16 -9.59
C GLN A 120 -22.11 17.38 -11.09
N CYS A 121 -21.92 18.64 -11.49
CA CYS A 121 -21.66 19.04 -12.88
C CYS A 121 -20.18 19.35 -13.16
N GLY A 122 -19.31 19.34 -12.16
CA GLY A 122 -17.89 19.66 -12.33
C GLY A 122 -17.02 18.67 -11.58
N TYR A 123 -16.12 18.00 -12.28
CA TYR A 123 -15.28 16.95 -11.74
C TYR A 123 -13.85 17.45 -11.56
N PHE A 124 -13.16 16.93 -10.55
CA PHE A 124 -11.80 17.34 -10.22
C PHE A 124 -10.89 16.13 -10.05
N MET A 125 -9.65 16.25 -10.51
CA MET A 125 -8.63 15.20 -10.40
C MET A 125 -7.28 15.80 -10.01
N PHE A 126 -6.49 15.00 -9.30
CA PHE A 126 -5.06 15.27 -9.13
C PHE A 126 -4.24 14.36 -10.03
N TRP A 127 -3.24 14.97 -10.68
CA TRP A 127 -2.27 14.25 -11.49
C TRP A 127 -0.86 14.66 -11.09
N THR A 128 -0.19 13.82 -10.33
CA THR A 128 1.21 14.04 -9.96
C THR A 128 2.14 13.64 -11.12
N THR A 129 2.99 14.55 -11.57
CA THR A 129 3.94 14.28 -12.65
C THR A 129 5.18 15.17 -12.56
N LYS A 130 6.34 14.63 -12.96
CA LYS A 130 7.60 15.38 -13.09
C LYS A 130 7.49 16.54 -14.09
N LEU A 131 6.59 16.45 -15.07
CA LEU A 131 6.40 17.47 -16.10
C LEU A 131 5.76 18.75 -15.57
N ALA A 132 5.11 18.68 -14.40
CA ALA A 132 4.59 19.83 -13.67
C ALA A 132 5.65 20.50 -12.78
N CYS A 133 6.87 19.95 -12.72
CA CYS A 133 7.96 20.50 -11.94
C CYS A 133 8.82 21.47 -12.72
N ALA A 134 9.38 22.46 -12.01
CA ALA A 134 10.46 23.27 -12.56
C ALA A 134 11.68 22.37 -12.82
N PRO A 135 12.45 22.60 -13.90
CA PRO A 135 13.63 21.79 -14.22
C PRO A 135 14.63 21.71 -13.07
N LEU A 136 15.13 20.51 -12.79
CA LEU A 136 16.19 20.32 -11.79
C LEU A 136 17.52 20.88 -12.31
N PRO A 137 18.29 21.62 -11.49
CA PRO A 137 19.68 21.94 -11.78
C PRO A 137 20.50 20.65 -11.95
N ASP A 138 21.49 20.64 -12.84
CA ASP A 138 22.27 19.42 -13.16
C ASP A 138 22.89 18.76 -11.92
N ARG A 139 23.35 19.56 -10.95
CA ARG A 139 23.93 19.10 -9.69
C ARG A 139 22.98 18.29 -8.79
N VAL A 140 21.66 18.33 -9.03
CA VAL A 140 20.64 17.67 -8.20
C VAL A 140 19.97 16.49 -8.91
N LYS A 141 20.29 16.24 -10.20
CA LYS A 141 19.60 15.19 -10.98
C LYS A 141 19.92 13.76 -10.51
N THR A 142 21.10 13.53 -9.94
CA THR A 142 21.61 12.19 -9.56
C THR A 142 22.24 12.19 -8.16
N ASN A 143 21.67 12.94 -7.22
CA ASN A 143 22.24 13.05 -5.87
C ASN A 143 21.90 11.84 -4.98
N GLU A 144 22.83 11.48 -4.11
CA GLU A 144 22.60 10.48 -3.06
C GLU A 144 22.02 11.08 -1.76
N CYS A 145 22.15 12.41 -1.60
CA CYS A 145 21.82 13.16 -0.37
C CYS A 145 22.22 12.44 0.92
N ALA A 146 23.48 12.02 0.97
CA ALA A 146 24.01 11.24 2.07
C ALA A 146 25.37 11.76 2.53
N VAL A 147 25.68 11.55 3.80
CA VAL A 147 26.98 11.92 4.41
C VAL A 147 27.46 10.80 5.32
N LYS A 148 28.78 10.56 5.30
CA LYS A 148 29.44 9.60 6.19
C LYS A 148 30.08 10.31 7.36
N ASP A 149 29.95 9.74 8.54
CA ASP A 149 30.68 10.23 9.72
C ASP A 149 32.09 9.63 9.82
N GLU A 150 32.82 10.06 10.85
CA GLU A 150 34.18 9.58 11.14
C GLU A 150 34.26 8.07 11.43
N THR A 151 33.13 7.44 11.79
CA THR A 151 33.03 5.99 12.02
C THR A 151 32.65 5.19 10.76
N GLY A 152 32.37 5.88 9.64
CA GLY A 152 31.93 5.28 8.39
C GLY A 152 30.43 5.01 8.31
N TYR A 153 29.64 5.42 9.32
CA TYR A 153 28.18 5.33 9.29
C TYR A 153 27.64 6.33 8.27
N THR A 154 26.69 5.90 7.42
CA THR A 154 26.11 6.74 6.36
C THR A 154 24.73 7.21 6.77
N PHE A 155 24.54 8.52 6.90
CA PHE A 155 23.24 9.16 7.03
C PHE A 155 22.68 9.45 5.65
N ASN A 156 21.43 9.04 5.37
CA ASN A 156 20.76 9.29 4.10
C ASN A 156 19.49 10.14 4.34
N LEU A 157 19.49 11.37 3.83
CA LEU A 157 18.40 12.33 3.99
C LEU A 157 17.53 12.46 2.72
N LEU A 158 17.84 11.71 1.66
CA LEU A 158 17.08 11.75 0.40
C LEU A 158 15.55 11.53 0.56
N PRO A 159 15.06 10.69 1.49
CA PRO A 159 13.61 10.54 1.72
C PRO A 159 12.89 11.86 2.09
N LEU A 160 13.60 12.83 2.67
CA LEU A 160 13.03 14.15 3.02
C LEU A 160 12.78 15.05 1.80
N SER A 161 13.14 14.61 0.60
CA SER A 161 12.99 15.37 -0.65
C SER A 161 11.61 15.28 -1.31
N HIS A 162 10.75 14.39 -0.81
CA HIS A 162 9.46 14.08 -1.43
C HIS A 162 8.36 15.08 -1.07
N LEU A 163 8.54 15.83 0.01
CA LEU A 163 7.54 16.77 0.52
C LEU A 163 8.11 18.18 0.63
N ARG A 164 7.19 19.14 0.54
CA ARG A 164 7.43 20.54 0.87
C ARG A 164 6.70 20.86 2.17
N TYR A 165 7.33 21.64 3.03
CA TYR A 165 6.79 22.02 4.32
C TYR A 165 6.53 23.51 4.37
N HIS A 166 5.35 23.88 4.87
CA HIS A 166 4.98 25.27 5.12
C HIS A 166 5.40 25.64 6.55
N VAL A 167 6.38 26.53 6.67
CA VAL A 167 7.00 26.90 7.95
C VAL A 167 6.73 28.38 8.25
N PRO A 168 5.94 28.74 9.26
CA PRO A 168 5.66 30.15 9.57
C PRO A 168 6.92 30.87 10.08
N ASP A 169 7.10 32.13 9.68
CA ASP A 169 8.24 32.96 10.10
C ASP A 169 8.00 33.71 11.44
N ARG A 170 6.83 33.49 12.05
CA ARG A 170 6.32 34.14 13.27
C ARG A 170 6.00 35.65 13.13
N SER A 171 6.13 36.22 11.93
CA SER A 171 5.82 37.62 11.61
C SER A 171 4.59 37.78 10.68
N GLY A 172 3.94 36.66 10.33
CA GLY A 172 2.78 36.61 9.44
C GLY A 172 3.14 36.21 8.00
N SER A 173 4.43 36.09 7.69
CA SER A 173 4.96 35.48 6.46
C SER A 173 5.33 34.02 6.71
N HIS A 174 5.83 33.33 5.69
CA HIS A 174 6.21 31.93 5.82
C HIS A 174 7.31 31.54 4.85
N PHE A 175 7.91 30.38 5.11
CA PHE A 175 8.84 29.69 4.22
C PHE A 175 8.18 28.43 3.66
N PHE A 176 8.52 28.09 2.44
CA PHE A 176 8.48 26.70 1.98
C PHE A 176 9.87 26.10 2.11
N VAL A 177 9.95 24.95 2.77
CA VAL A 177 11.22 24.26 3.08
C VAL A 177 11.14 22.82 2.58
N THR A 178 12.22 22.35 1.97
CA THR A 178 12.43 20.94 1.63
C THR A 178 13.93 20.63 1.70
N ALA A 179 14.30 19.35 1.76
CA ALA A 179 15.68 18.91 1.77
C ALA A 179 16.02 18.15 0.48
N CYS A 180 17.30 18.17 0.09
CA CYS A 180 17.87 17.42 -1.04
C CYS A 180 17.34 17.72 -2.45
N LYS A 181 16.17 18.33 -2.63
CA LYS A 181 15.61 18.79 -3.91
C LYS A 181 15.04 20.21 -3.79
N PRO A 182 14.76 20.91 -4.91
CA PRO A 182 14.07 22.20 -4.87
C PRO A 182 12.63 22.05 -4.38
N VAL A 183 12.07 23.13 -3.83
CA VAL A 183 10.67 23.20 -3.43
C VAL A 183 9.78 22.88 -4.63
N HIS A 184 8.79 22.01 -4.42
CA HIS A 184 7.83 21.64 -5.45
C HIS A 184 7.01 22.86 -5.89
N TYR A 185 7.20 23.25 -7.16
CA TYR A 185 6.45 24.32 -7.81
C TYR A 185 4.96 23.96 -7.80
N GLY A 186 4.10 24.93 -7.51
CA GLY A 186 2.67 24.67 -7.48
C GLY A 186 1.85 25.84 -6.96
N HIS A 187 0.62 25.54 -6.56
CA HIS A 187 -0.32 26.55 -6.10
C HIS A 187 0.26 27.36 -4.94
N MET A 188 0.33 28.68 -5.15
CA MET A 188 0.89 29.68 -4.25
C MET A 188 2.36 29.43 -3.85
N THR A 189 3.11 28.66 -4.64
CA THR A 189 4.51 28.31 -4.37
C THR A 189 5.32 28.49 -5.66
N MET A 190 5.39 29.73 -6.12
CA MET A 190 6.12 30.11 -7.34
C MET A 190 7.53 30.57 -6.97
N CYS A 191 8.27 29.67 -6.34
CA CYS A 191 9.62 29.94 -5.83
C CYS A 191 10.62 30.08 -6.99
N PRO A 192 11.68 30.89 -6.82
CA PRO A 192 12.75 30.96 -7.81
C PRO A 192 13.33 29.56 -8.10
N PRO A 193 13.71 29.25 -9.36
CA PRO A 193 14.25 27.95 -9.73
C PRO A 193 15.40 27.50 -8.82
N GLY A 194 15.38 26.24 -8.39
CA GLY A 194 16.43 25.65 -7.56
C GLY A 194 16.38 26.02 -6.07
N SER A 195 15.39 26.80 -5.61
CA SER A 195 15.26 27.13 -4.17
C SER A 195 14.78 25.92 -3.37
N SER A 196 15.52 25.53 -2.32
CA SER A 196 15.07 24.58 -1.28
C SER A 196 14.46 25.29 -0.07
N VAL A 197 14.83 26.54 0.17
CA VAL A 197 14.17 27.43 1.14
C VAL A 197 13.67 28.66 0.39
N CYS A 198 12.35 28.84 0.40
CA CYS A 198 11.68 29.90 -0.34
C CYS A 198 10.83 30.72 0.62
N PHE A 199 11.13 32.00 0.77
CA PHE A 199 10.34 32.90 1.59
C PHE A 199 9.16 33.47 0.80
N VAL A 200 8.02 33.56 1.46
CA VAL A 200 6.77 34.07 0.90
C VAL A 200 6.27 35.21 1.77
N ASN A 201 6.33 36.43 1.22
CA ASN A 201 5.83 37.61 1.89
C ASN A 201 4.30 37.67 1.83
N SER A 202 3.62 37.23 2.88
CA SER A 202 2.14 37.18 2.91
C SER A 202 1.48 38.57 2.85
N THR A 203 2.23 39.65 3.10
CA THR A 203 1.71 41.03 3.04
C THR A 203 1.81 41.65 1.65
N GLU A 204 2.61 41.05 0.75
CA GLU A 204 2.78 41.54 -0.61
C GLU A 204 1.61 41.12 -1.49
N SER A 205 0.90 42.11 -2.03
CA SER A 205 -0.25 41.92 -2.92
C SER A 205 0.16 41.55 -4.35
N ASP A 206 1.31 42.05 -4.82
CA ASP A 206 1.86 41.73 -6.13
C ASP A 206 2.60 40.39 -6.10
N TYR A 207 2.00 39.35 -6.67
CA TYR A 207 2.58 38.00 -6.69
C TYR A 207 3.98 37.96 -7.32
N ARG A 208 4.34 38.95 -8.16
CA ARG A 208 5.68 39.04 -8.78
C ARG A 208 6.80 39.40 -7.80
N LYS A 209 6.45 39.93 -6.63
CA LYS A 209 7.39 40.35 -5.57
C LYS A 209 7.22 39.53 -4.30
N ARG A 210 6.40 38.47 -4.35
CA ARG A 210 5.99 37.72 -3.17
C ARG A 210 6.99 36.62 -2.79
N TYR A 211 7.67 36.05 -3.77
CA TYR A 211 8.51 34.87 -3.64
C TYR A 211 9.98 35.23 -3.71
N HIS A 212 10.76 34.74 -2.76
CA HIS A 212 12.19 35.04 -2.66
C HIS A 212 12.99 33.80 -2.33
N ASP A 213 14.13 33.65 -2.99
CA ASP A 213 15.08 32.59 -2.71
C ASP A 213 15.84 32.88 -1.41
N TYR A 214 15.67 31.98 -0.44
CA TYR A 214 16.37 32.03 0.84
C TYR A 214 17.35 30.85 1.01
N GLY A 215 17.60 30.10 -0.05
CA GLY A 215 18.52 28.98 -0.02
C GLY A 215 18.33 28.07 -1.22
N GLN A 216 19.31 28.06 -2.11
CA GLN A 216 19.40 27.13 -3.23
C GLN A 216 19.70 25.71 -2.74
N THR A 217 19.17 24.71 -3.44
CA THR A 217 19.39 23.29 -3.13
C THR A 217 20.87 22.94 -3.20
N ASP A 218 21.45 22.53 -2.07
CA ASP A 218 22.74 21.84 -2.05
C ASP A 218 22.51 20.41 -1.53
N PRO A 219 22.64 19.39 -2.39
CA PRO A 219 22.30 18.02 -2.01
C PRO A 219 23.39 17.31 -1.19
N ASN A 220 24.38 18.04 -0.68
CA ASN A 220 25.49 17.48 0.07
C ASN A 220 25.36 17.87 1.55
N PRO A 221 24.69 17.03 2.39
CA PRO A 221 24.69 17.27 3.82
C PRO A 221 26.11 17.16 4.39
N THR A 222 26.36 17.89 5.47
CA THR A 222 27.63 17.91 6.19
C THR A 222 27.39 17.61 7.67
N ILE A 223 28.45 17.25 8.39
CA ILE A 223 28.39 17.07 9.85
C ILE A 223 29.15 18.23 10.47
N GLU A 224 28.45 19.07 11.24
CA GLU A 224 29.04 20.19 11.98
C GLU A 224 28.76 19.99 13.47
N ASN A 225 29.83 19.94 14.29
CA ASN A 225 29.72 19.74 15.75
C ASN A 225 28.85 18.52 16.14
N GLY A 226 28.91 17.44 15.36
CA GLY A 226 28.15 16.20 15.60
C GLY A 226 26.68 16.26 15.16
N LYS A 227 26.22 17.35 14.52
CA LYS A 227 24.88 17.46 13.95
C LYS A 227 24.93 17.42 12.43
N LEU A 228 23.92 16.80 11.82
CA LEU A 228 23.73 16.85 10.38
C LEU A 228 23.21 18.23 9.98
N VAL A 229 23.82 18.79 8.94
CA VAL A 229 23.56 20.17 8.52
C VAL A 229 23.51 20.25 7.00
N MET A 230 22.53 20.99 6.49
CA MET A 230 22.50 21.47 5.12
C MET A 230 22.60 22.99 5.10
N ASN A 231 23.70 23.50 4.54
CA ASN A 231 23.92 24.92 4.32
C ASN A 231 23.46 25.31 2.91
N MET A 232 22.62 26.32 2.81
CA MET A 232 21.99 26.72 1.54
C MET A 232 22.17 28.22 1.31
N ASN A 233 22.87 28.55 0.24
CA ASN A 233 23.13 29.94 -0.13
C ASN A 233 22.03 30.46 -1.07
N SER A 234 21.56 31.67 -0.83
CA SER A 234 20.60 32.33 -1.72
C SER A 234 21.28 32.86 -2.99
N SER A 235 20.53 32.83 -4.10
CA SER A 235 20.89 33.46 -5.37
C SER A 235 20.47 34.93 -5.47
N GLU A 236 19.57 35.41 -4.60
CA GLU A 236 19.02 36.78 -4.62
C GLU A 236 19.77 37.76 -3.72
N GLY A 237 20.45 37.29 -2.67
CA GLY A 237 21.10 38.19 -1.73
C GLY A 237 22.05 37.53 -0.73
N LYS A 238 23.05 38.30 -0.28
CA LYS A 238 24.07 37.82 0.67
C LYS A 238 23.55 37.50 2.07
N CYS A 239 22.35 37.96 2.45
CA CYS A 239 21.79 37.83 3.80
C CYS A 239 20.43 37.14 3.87
N GLN A 240 20.17 36.31 2.85
CA GLN A 240 19.02 35.43 2.74
C GLN A 240 19.48 33.97 2.71
N ASN A 241 20.60 33.62 3.34
CA ASN A 241 21.02 32.21 3.35
C ASN A 241 20.22 31.43 4.40
N SER A 242 20.17 30.11 4.27
CA SER A 242 19.49 29.23 5.21
C SER A 242 20.37 28.06 5.63
N LYS A 243 20.09 27.55 6.82
CA LYS A 243 20.73 26.36 7.37
C LYS A 243 19.67 25.48 8.01
N ILE A 244 19.55 24.25 7.54
CA ILE A 244 18.74 23.22 8.19
C ILE A 244 19.67 22.39 9.07
N ILE A 245 19.33 22.31 10.35
CA ILE A 245 20.00 21.46 11.34
C ILE A 245 19.06 20.27 11.59
N PHE A 246 19.52 19.06 11.31
CA PHE A 246 18.73 17.87 11.56
C PHE A 246 19.06 17.33 12.95
N GLU A 247 18.04 17.21 13.78
CA GLU A 247 18.14 16.67 15.12
C GLU A 247 17.65 15.23 15.12
N CYS A 248 18.43 14.35 15.73
CA CYS A 248 17.98 12.99 15.97
C CYS A 248 16.79 12.99 16.92
N ASP A 249 15.64 12.56 16.41
CA ASP A 249 14.49 12.22 17.22
C ASP A 249 13.94 10.86 16.74
N PRO A 250 14.24 9.76 17.46
CA PRO A 250 13.83 8.42 17.07
C PRO A 250 12.32 8.16 17.29
N THR A 251 11.59 9.15 17.78
CA THR A 251 10.15 9.10 18.11
C THR A 251 9.34 10.15 17.37
N ALA A 252 9.96 10.93 16.46
CA ALA A 252 9.26 11.94 15.70
C ALA A 252 8.15 11.31 14.84
N GLN A 253 6.89 11.58 15.21
CA GLN A 253 5.70 11.18 14.45
C GLN A 253 5.33 12.20 13.37
N GLU A 254 5.74 13.47 13.56
CA GLU A 254 5.56 14.56 12.61
C GLU A 254 6.94 15.10 12.19
N GLU A 255 7.44 14.65 11.03
CA GLU A 255 8.73 15.08 10.48
C GLU A 255 8.58 16.39 9.69
N ALA A 256 8.49 17.54 10.38
CA ALA A 256 8.44 18.86 9.76
C ALA A 256 9.55 19.81 10.29
N PRO A 257 10.16 20.64 9.44
CA PRO A 257 11.12 21.65 9.87
C PRO A 257 10.44 22.82 10.58
N GLU A 258 11.06 23.31 11.65
CA GLU A 258 10.63 24.49 12.38
C GLU A 258 11.60 25.67 12.17
N TYR A 259 11.06 26.87 11.99
CA TYR A 259 11.89 28.08 11.96
C TYR A 259 12.32 28.46 13.38
N VAL A 260 13.63 28.51 13.60
CA VAL A 260 14.22 28.79 14.92
C VAL A 260 14.51 30.27 15.07
N ALA A 261 15.40 30.81 14.24
CA ALA A 261 15.93 32.17 14.36
C ALA A 261 16.64 32.63 13.08
N LYS A 262 17.07 33.91 13.08
CA LYS A 262 18.05 34.44 12.12
C LYS A 262 19.33 34.79 12.86
N GLU A 263 20.44 34.19 12.45
CA GLU A 263 21.78 34.49 12.97
C GLU A 263 22.61 35.18 11.90
N GLY A 264 22.86 36.48 12.08
CA GLY A 264 23.51 37.30 11.08
C GLY A 264 22.76 37.26 9.74
N CYS A 265 23.37 36.59 8.75
CA CYS A 265 22.88 36.49 7.38
C CYS A 265 22.33 35.09 7.03
N VAL A 266 22.08 34.24 8.05
CA VAL A 266 21.61 32.86 7.92
C VAL A 266 20.32 32.64 8.71
N HIS A 267 19.31 32.07 8.07
CA HIS A 267 18.04 31.64 8.66
C HIS A 267 18.17 30.19 9.12
N LEU A 268 17.89 29.93 10.39
CA LEU A 268 18.04 28.61 11.00
C LEU A 268 16.71 27.87 11.06
N PHE A 269 16.75 26.64 10.61
CA PHE A 269 15.65 25.68 10.71
C PHE A 269 16.13 24.45 11.48
N GLU A 270 15.28 23.93 12.36
CA GLU A 270 15.50 22.67 13.07
C GLU A 270 14.56 21.62 12.50
N TRP A 271 15.07 20.45 12.11
CA TRP A 271 14.26 19.37 11.58
C TRP A 271 14.51 18.11 12.40
N ARG A 272 13.53 17.73 13.23
CA ARG A 272 13.59 16.51 14.03
C ARG A 272 13.17 15.32 13.19
N THR A 273 14.04 14.33 13.05
CA THR A 273 13.78 13.15 12.23
C THR A 273 14.57 11.94 12.73
N PRO A 274 14.02 10.71 12.63
CA PRO A 274 14.77 9.48 12.90
C PRO A 274 15.95 9.30 11.94
N LEU A 275 15.91 9.89 10.73
CA LEU A 275 16.99 9.82 9.75
C LEU A 275 18.29 10.50 10.21
N ALA A 276 18.23 11.34 11.24
CA ALA A 276 19.39 12.00 11.83
C ALA A 276 20.01 11.21 13.00
N CYS A 277 19.45 10.06 13.38
CA CYS A 277 19.93 9.26 14.49
C CYS A 277 21.08 8.34 14.10
N LYS A 278 22.23 8.49 14.78
CA LYS A 278 23.38 7.57 14.65
C LYS A 278 23.10 6.20 15.24
N GLU A 279 22.30 6.18 16.32
CA GLU A 279 21.87 4.93 16.94
C GLU A 279 20.95 4.20 15.97
N LYS A 280 21.57 3.34 15.16
CA LYS A 280 20.90 2.19 14.61
C LYS A 280 20.34 1.42 15.79
N LYS A 281 19.03 1.49 15.98
CA LYS A 281 18.37 0.65 16.96
C LYS A 281 18.66 -0.80 16.56
N PHE A 282 19.30 -1.52 17.47
CA PHE A 282 19.71 -2.90 17.25
C PHE A 282 18.52 -3.69 16.70
N CYS A 283 18.70 -4.29 15.53
CA CYS A 283 17.68 -5.11 14.88
C CYS A 283 16.36 -4.36 14.53
N ALA A 284 16.44 -3.07 14.16
CA ALA A 284 15.27 -2.27 13.82
C ALA A 284 15.45 -1.44 12.54
N VAL A 285 14.33 -1.14 11.87
CA VAL A 285 14.26 -0.34 10.64
C VAL A 285 13.00 0.54 10.66
N VAL A 286 13.08 1.72 10.07
CA VAL A 286 11.92 2.61 9.88
C VAL A 286 11.47 2.48 8.42
N ASP A 287 10.18 2.24 8.21
CA ASP A 287 9.56 2.35 6.89
C ASP A 287 9.56 3.83 6.46
N PRO A 288 10.27 4.17 5.36
CA PRO A 288 10.40 5.55 4.91
C PRO A 288 9.09 6.14 4.36
N SER A 289 8.07 5.31 4.11
CA SER A 289 6.77 5.75 3.57
C SER A 289 5.75 6.07 4.65
N SER A 290 5.69 5.29 5.73
CA SER A 290 4.77 5.50 6.86
C SER A 290 5.42 6.14 8.10
N GLY A 291 6.75 6.15 8.18
CA GLY A 291 7.48 6.56 9.39
C GLY A 291 7.45 5.51 10.53
N MET A 292 6.84 4.34 10.29
CA MET A 292 6.71 3.29 11.31
C MET A 292 8.02 2.54 11.53
N MET A 293 8.34 2.27 12.79
CA MET A 293 9.52 1.49 13.18
C MET A 293 9.19 0.02 13.43
N PHE A 294 9.83 -0.87 12.69
CA PHE A 294 9.84 -2.31 12.96
C PHE A 294 11.06 -2.65 13.81
N ASN A 295 10.86 -3.32 14.94
CA ASN A 295 11.93 -3.70 15.86
C ASN A 295 11.88 -5.20 16.17
N MET A 296 12.87 -5.93 15.67
CA MET A 296 13.01 -7.38 15.79
C MET A 296 13.95 -7.78 16.94
N SER A 297 14.38 -6.84 17.79
CA SER A 297 15.38 -7.10 18.85
C SER A 297 14.99 -8.21 19.83
N SER A 298 13.70 -8.45 20.03
CA SER A 298 13.19 -9.51 20.92
C SER A 298 13.37 -10.92 20.35
N LEU A 299 13.61 -11.05 19.05
CA LEU A 299 13.91 -12.33 18.38
C LEU A 299 15.42 -12.66 18.40
N ALA A 300 16.25 -11.74 18.87
CA ALA A 300 17.70 -11.90 18.87
C ALA A 300 18.21 -12.80 20.00
N GLY A 301 19.38 -13.42 19.78
CA GLY A 301 20.05 -14.30 20.75
C GLY A 301 19.56 -15.74 20.75
N GLN A 302 18.51 -16.05 19.98
CA GLN A 302 18.02 -17.42 19.76
C GLN A 302 18.50 -17.94 18.40
N SER A 303 18.58 -19.27 18.26
CA SER A 303 18.72 -19.92 16.96
C SER A 303 17.42 -20.60 16.56
N TYR A 304 17.14 -20.52 15.27
CA TYR A 304 15.98 -21.12 14.62
C TYR A 304 16.46 -22.23 13.71
N THR A 305 15.62 -23.24 13.50
CA THR A 305 15.94 -24.36 12.61
C THR A 305 14.78 -24.66 11.71
N VAL A 306 15.03 -24.69 10.40
CA VAL A 306 14.08 -25.15 9.38
C VAL A 306 14.62 -26.39 8.69
N LYS A 307 13.74 -27.37 8.45
CA LYS A 307 14.09 -28.61 7.76
C LYS A 307 13.40 -28.65 6.41
N GLU A 308 14.15 -29.03 5.40
CA GLU A 308 13.61 -29.30 4.07
C GLU A 308 14.21 -30.59 3.53
N ALA A 309 13.35 -31.54 3.19
CA ALA A 309 13.71 -32.90 2.83
C ALA A 309 14.74 -33.54 3.80
N ASN A 310 16.00 -33.71 3.35
CA ASN A 310 17.09 -34.35 4.11
C ASN A 310 18.10 -33.35 4.70
N ARG A 311 17.84 -32.04 4.61
CA ARG A 311 18.76 -30.97 5.06
C ARG A 311 18.13 -30.16 6.18
N SER A 312 18.97 -29.63 7.06
CA SER A 312 18.57 -28.75 8.16
C SER A 312 19.32 -27.44 8.05
N TYR A 313 18.63 -26.31 8.21
CA TYR A 313 19.22 -24.99 8.15
C TYR A 313 19.03 -24.31 9.49
N GLU A 314 20.14 -23.91 10.12
CA GLU A 314 20.13 -23.16 11.38
C GLU A 314 20.46 -21.69 11.10
N PHE A 315 19.76 -20.77 11.74
CA PHE A 315 20.00 -19.32 11.56
C PHE A 315 19.61 -18.52 12.80
N GLY A 316 20.15 -17.31 12.92
CA GLY A 316 19.81 -16.34 13.98
C GLY A 316 19.25 -15.04 13.42
N ILE A 317 18.67 -14.21 14.29
CA ILE A 317 18.11 -12.89 13.94
C ILE A 317 18.92 -11.83 14.66
N CYS A 318 19.75 -11.06 13.95
CA CYS A 318 20.61 -9.98 14.46
C CYS A 318 21.70 -10.37 15.47
N LYS A 319 21.49 -11.42 16.27
CA LYS A 319 22.43 -12.02 17.22
C LYS A 319 22.12 -13.51 17.37
N MET A 320 23.16 -14.33 17.51
CA MET A 320 23.03 -15.78 17.65
C MET A 320 24.01 -16.30 18.72
N ASP A 321 23.50 -16.70 19.89
CA ASP A 321 24.35 -17.03 21.06
C ASP A 321 24.73 -18.51 21.12
N LYS A 322 23.80 -19.42 20.81
CA LYS A 322 24.04 -20.88 20.73
C LYS A 322 23.83 -21.32 19.29
N SER A 323 24.91 -21.65 18.59
CA SER A 323 24.88 -21.97 17.16
C SER A 323 25.86 -23.08 16.81
N GLN A 324 25.48 -23.92 15.86
CA GLN A 324 26.39 -24.88 15.23
C GLN A 324 27.05 -24.29 13.97
N CYS A 325 26.67 -23.08 13.54
CA CYS A 325 27.08 -22.45 12.29
C CYS A 325 28.51 -21.90 12.24
N GLY A 326 29.29 -22.05 13.31
CA GLY A 326 30.61 -21.43 13.45
C GLY A 326 30.51 -19.94 13.79
N GLU A 327 31.60 -19.39 14.33
CA GLU A 327 31.64 -18.00 14.81
C GLU A 327 31.48 -16.99 13.66
N GLY A 328 30.60 -16.00 13.82
CA GLY A 328 30.34 -14.96 12.83
C GLY A 328 29.35 -15.32 11.71
N SER A 329 28.97 -16.59 11.59
CA SER A 329 27.95 -17.03 10.62
C SER A 329 26.53 -16.74 11.14
N GLY A 330 25.70 -16.12 10.31
CA GLY A 330 24.30 -15.81 10.64
C GLY A 330 23.34 -16.93 10.28
N ALA A 331 23.73 -17.81 9.35
CA ALA A 331 22.98 -18.98 8.93
C ALA A 331 23.93 -20.07 8.39
N CYS A 332 23.54 -21.34 8.53
CA CYS A 332 24.27 -22.47 7.98
C CYS A 332 23.37 -23.64 7.58
N GLU A 333 23.86 -24.46 6.65
CA GLU A 333 23.32 -25.79 6.38
C GLU A 333 24.06 -26.83 7.22
N LEU A 334 23.30 -27.70 7.88
CA LEU A 334 23.76 -28.86 8.65
C LEU A 334 23.39 -30.15 7.90
N THR A 335 24.38 -31.00 7.62
CA THR A 335 24.17 -32.33 7.04
C THR A 335 23.66 -33.34 8.09
N LYS A 336 23.08 -34.48 7.66
CA LYS A 336 22.40 -35.47 8.54
C LYS A 336 23.18 -35.91 9.78
N ASP A 337 24.51 -35.90 9.72
CA ASP A 337 25.40 -36.34 10.80
C ASP A 337 26.08 -35.18 11.54
N ASN A 338 25.70 -33.92 11.24
CA ASN A 338 26.40 -32.70 11.65
C ASN A 338 27.91 -32.71 11.31
N SER A 339 28.32 -33.49 10.32
CA SER A 339 29.73 -33.69 9.94
C SER A 339 30.28 -32.59 9.05
N GLU A 340 29.41 -31.89 8.32
CA GLU A 340 29.75 -30.74 7.48
C GLU A 340 28.79 -29.59 7.78
N VAL A 341 29.37 -28.41 8.01
CA VAL A 341 28.67 -27.15 8.24
C VAL A 341 29.01 -26.19 7.10
N VAL A 342 28.02 -25.81 6.32
CA VAL A 342 28.20 -24.86 5.21
C VAL A 342 27.66 -23.51 5.66
N GLY A 343 28.54 -22.49 5.76
CA GLY A 343 28.13 -21.12 6.09
C GLY A 343 27.32 -20.50 4.96
N LEU A 344 26.15 -19.96 5.28
CA LEU A 344 25.20 -19.39 4.30
C LEU A 344 25.13 -17.86 4.34
N GLY A 345 26.03 -17.22 5.08
CA GLY A 345 26.15 -15.78 5.17
C GLY A 345 26.59 -15.33 6.56
N ASN A 346 27.24 -14.18 6.63
CA ASN A 346 27.72 -13.58 7.88
C ASN A 346 26.58 -12.85 8.59
N LEU A 347 26.54 -13.01 9.91
CA LEU A 347 25.58 -12.37 10.80
C LEU A 347 25.74 -10.84 10.76
N ASN A 348 24.63 -10.12 10.74
CA ASN A 348 24.56 -8.69 10.95
C ASN A 348 23.22 -8.32 11.61
N ASP A 349 23.08 -7.08 12.07
CA ASP A 349 21.86 -6.54 12.68
C ASP A 349 21.17 -5.51 11.76
N ASP A 350 21.49 -5.57 10.46
CA ASP A 350 21.04 -4.66 9.42
C ASP A 350 19.66 -5.04 8.93
N LEU A 351 18.64 -4.71 9.73
CA LEU A 351 17.25 -4.82 9.28
C LEU A 351 17.01 -3.81 8.15
N LEU A 352 16.58 -4.30 7.00
CA LEU A 352 16.28 -3.55 5.79
C LEU A 352 14.76 -3.55 5.57
N TYR A 353 14.27 -2.58 4.82
CA TYR A 353 12.85 -2.50 4.45
C TYR A 353 12.74 -2.17 2.96
N ASN A 354 11.85 -2.88 2.26
CA ASN A 354 11.49 -2.54 0.88
C ASN A 354 10.15 -1.80 0.92
N ILE A 355 10.03 -0.68 0.20
CA ILE A 355 8.89 0.26 0.23
C ILE A 355 7.54 -0.44 -0.03
N THR A 356 7.54 -1.60 -0.71
CA THR A 356 6.34 -2.38 -0.99
C THR A 356 6.17 -3.64 -0.14
N GLY A 357 7.08 -4.00 0.75
CA GLY A 357 7.13 -5.35 1.32
C GLY A 357 7.47 -5.45 2.80
N ALA A 358 7.87 -6.65 3.22
CA ALA A 358 8.27 -6.97 4.59
C ALA A 358 9.64 -6.38 4.98
N PRO A 359 9.86 -6.06 6.28
CA PRO A 359 11.22 -5.92 6.82
C PRO A 359 12.02 -7.22 6.60
N TYR A 360 13.32 -7.12 6.40
CA TYR A 360 14.17 -8.29 6.15
C TYR A 360 15.62 -8.12 6.58
N LEU A 361 16.27 -9.23 6.91
CA LEU A 361 17.73 -9.32 7.09
C LEU A 361 18.37 -9.95 5.86
N LEU A 362 19.59 -9.53 5.56
CA LEU A 362 20.37 -10.06 4.45
C LEU A 362 21.79 -10.40 4.91
N TYR A 363 22.06 -11.70 5.08
CA TYR A 363 23.38 -12.23 5.41
C TYR A 363 24.11 -12.59 4.12
N LYS A 364 25.30 -12.02 3.92
CA LYS A 364 26.11 -12.20 2.71
C LYS A 364 27.46 -12.84 3.05
N SER A 365 28.22 -13.19 2.01
CA SER A 365 29.61 -13.66 2.15
C SER A 365 29.75 -15.02 2.84
N GLY A 366 28.82 -15.94 2.60
CA GLY A 366 28.95 -17.33 3.04
C GLY A 366 30.04 -18.10 2.29
N SER A 367 29.98 -19.42 2.41
CA SER A 367 30.85 -20.35 1.70
C SER A 367 30.68 -20.23 0.19
N ILE A 368 31.73 -20.58 -0.56
CA ILE A 368 31.68 -20.61 -2.03
C ILE A 368 30.74 -21.74 -2.46
N CYS A 369 29.77 -21.40 -3.30
CA CYS A 369 28.71 -22.31 -3.75
C CYS A 369 28.86 -22.68 -5.24
N LYS A 370 29.34 -21.75 -6.07
CA LYS A 370 29.62 -21.92 -7.51
C LYS A 370 30.93 -21.20 -7.83
N GLN A 371 31.77 -21.83 -8.65
CA GLN A 371 33.06 -21.30 -9.08
C GLN A 371 32.87 -20.24 -10.20
N PRO A 372 33.73 -19.21 -10.31
CA PRO A 372 34.95 -19.00 -9.53
C PRO A 372 34.74 -18.29 -8.17
N ASP A 373 33.70 -17.46 -7.97
CA ASP A 373 33.61 -16.61 -6.77
C ASP A 373 32.19 -16.40 -6.21
N GLN A 374 31.18 -17.15 -6.66
CA GLN A 374 29.82 -16.98 -6.12
C GLN A 374 29.74 -17.61 -4.73
N ARG A 375 29.21 -16.84 -3.77
CA ARG A 375 29.08 -17.23 -2.36
C ARG A 375 27.62 -17.32 -1.95
N TRP A 376 27.35 -18.14 -0.94
CA TRP A 376 26.03 -18.22 -0.34
C TRP A 376 25.61 -16.90 0.34
N SER A 377 24.34 -16.58 0.23
CA SER A 377 23.65 -15.57 1.04
C SER A 377 22.34 -16.09 1.59
N THR A 378 21.91 -15.53 2.72
CA THR A 378 20.64 -15.84 3.37
C THR A 378 19.80 -14.57 3.50
N LYS A 379 18.57 -14.61 3.02
CA LYS A 379 17.57 -13.55 3.18
C LYS A 379 16.48 -14.04 4.12
N ILE A 380 16.21 -13.27 5.18
CA ILE A 380 15.18 -13.58 6.18
C ILE A 380 14.15 -12.47 6.13
N GLU A 381 12.93 -12.74 5.66
CA GLU A 381 11.84 -11.77 5.60
C GLU A 381 10.84 -11.97 6.74
N PHE A 382 10.42 -10.87 7.36
CA PHE A 382 9.49 -10.87 8.49
C PHE A 382 8.08 -10.53 8.02
N ILE A 383 7.17 -11.49 8.07
CA ILE A 383 5.80 -11.34 7.58
C ILE A 383 4.88 -11.02 8.75
N CYS A 384 4.02 -10.00 8.61
CA CYS A 384 3.03 -9.70 9.65
C CYS A 384 2.07 -10.89 9.87
N GLU A 385 1.96 -11.33 11.12
CA GLU A 385 0.99 -12.32 11.58
C GLU A 385 0.55 -11.99 13.01
N THR A 386 -0.76 -11.79 13.21
CA THR A 386 -1.36 -11.41 14.50
C THR A 386 -2.09 -12.57 15.19
N ASP A 387 -2.48 -13.61 14.44
CA ASP A 387 -3.43 -14.61 14.94
C ASP A 387 -2.76 -15.76 15.70
N LYS A 388 -1.44 -15.95 15.52
CA LYS A 388 -0.67 -17.06 16.13
C LYS A 388 0.13 -16.66 17.37
N GLY A 389 0.19 -15.38 17.72
CA GLY A 389 1.07 -14.85 18.77
C GLY A 389 2.56 -15.15 18.51
N ALA A 390 3.40 -15.03 19.56
CA ALA A 390 4.88 -15.08 19.49
C ALA A 390 5.54 -16.43 19.08
N LYS A 391 4.82 -17.40 18.49
CA LYS A 391 5.35 -18.71 18.09
C LYS A 391 4.97 -19.12 16.66
N ALA A 392 5.18 -18.23 15.69
CA ALA A 392 5.15 -18.68 14.31
C ALA A 392 6.48 -19.38 13.96
N GLU A 393 6.40 -20.56 13.36
CA GLU A 393 7.59 -21.30 12.91
C GLU A 393 8.10 -20.70 11.59
N PRO A 394 9.42 -20.44 11.47
CA PRO A 394 9.99 -20.00 10.20
C PRO A 394 9.79 -21.04 9.13
N LYS A 395 9.69 -20.60 7.87
CA LYS A 395 9.58 -21.48 6.71
C LYS A 395 10.69 -21.17 5.73
N LEU A 396 11.37 -22.22 5.28
CA LEU A 396 12.21 -22.13 4.09
C LEU A 396 11.28 -21.93 2.90
N VAL A 397 11.57 -20.94 2.07
CA VAL A 397 10.77 -20.62 0.89
C VAL A 397 11.53 -21.01 -0.38
N GLU A 398 12.82 -20.71 -0.42
CA GLU A 398 13.69 -21.01 -1.57
C GLU A 398 15.10 -21.40 -1.10
N ASN A 399 15.69 -22.39 -1.78
CA ASN A 399 17.12 -22.69 -1.67
C ASN A 399 17.65 -23.09 -3.06
N ASN A 400 17.95 -22.09 -3.88
CA ASN A 400 18.58 -22.31 -5.17
C ASN A 400 19.55 -21.16 -5.47
N ASN A 401 20.36 -21.29 -6.54
CA ASN A 401 21.22 -20.21 -7.04
C ASN A 401 22.14 -19.51 -6.02
N CYS A 402 22.56 -20.23 -4.97
CA CYS A 402 23.38 -19.70 -3.88
C CYS A 402 22.67 -18.74 -2.93
N GLU A 403 21.34 -18.76 -2.92
CA GLU A 403 20.52 -17.94 -2.03
C GLU A 403 19.57 -18.84 -1.25
N VAL A 404 19.55 -18.61 0.07
CA VAL A 404 18.61 -19.23 0.99
C VAL A 404 17.61 -18.17 1.41
N TYR A 405 16.33 -18.42 1.18
CA TYR A 405 15.27 -17.48 1.46
C TYR A 405 14.31 -18.07 2.49
N ILE A 406 14.19 -17.37 3.61
CA ILE A 406 13.41 -17.77 4.77
C ILE A 406 12.37 -16.68 5.02
N GLN A 407 11.13 -17.08 5.29
CA GLN A 407 10.09 -16.20 5.78
C GLN A 407 9.74 -16.58 7.23
N LEU A 408 9.67 -15.57 8.10
CA LEU A 408 9.29 -15.71 9.50
C LEU A 408 8.05 -14.86 9.77
N GLU A 409 6.93 -15.52 10.04
CA GLU A 409 5.69 -14.88 10.49
C GLU A 409 5.90 -14.31 11.91
N THR A 410 5.61 -13.02 12.15
CA THR A 410 5.75 -12.38 13.48
C THR A 410 4.88 -11.12 13.62
N GLU A 411 4.38 -10.88 14.83
CA GLU A 411 3.62 -9.67 15.17
C GLU A 411 4.49 -8.40 15.12
N LEU A 412 5.82 -8.53 15.25
CA LEU A 412 6.77 -7.41 15.21
C LEU A 412 6.91 -6.78 13.82
N ALA A 413 6.42 -7.48 12.78
CA ALA A 413 6.35 -6.99 11.41
C ALA A 413 4.99 -6.35 11.08
N CYS A 414 4.05 -6.33 12.02
CA CYS A 414 2.72 -5.80 11.79
C CYS A 414 2.67 -4.29 11.98
N THR A 415 2.03 -3.62 11.02
CA THR A 415 1.55 -2.25 11.13
C THR A 415 0.17 -2.22 11.82
N GLU A 416 -0.51 -1.07 11.83
CA GLU A 416 -1.93 -1.05 12.22
C GLU A 416 -2.71 -2.15 11.47
N PRO A 417 -3.61 -2.88 12.16
CA PRO A 417 -4.35 -3.97 11.56
C PRO A 417 -5.13 -3.46 10.34
N ILE A 418 -5.00 -4.18 9.23
CA ILE A 418 -5.78 -3.92 8.02
C ILE A 418 -7.24 -4.17 8.37
N SER A 419 -8.03 -3.09 8.46
CA SER A 419 -9.47 -3.21 8.71
C SER A 419 -10.10 -3.98 7.57
N CYS A 420 -10.62 -5.18 7.87
CA CYS A 420 -11.33 -6.02 6.90
C CYS A 420 -12.85 -5.76 6.88
N VAL A 421 -13.25 -4.58 7.36
CA VAL A 421 -14.64 -4.15 7.43
C VAL A 421 -14.85 -3.02 6.44
N ALA A 422 -15.70 -3.26 5.44
CA ALA A 422 -16.15 -2.24 4.51
C ALA A 422 -17.37 -1.52 5.09
N THR A 423 -17.35 -0.18 5.13
CA THR A 423 -18.48 0.62 5.63
C THR A 423 -19.17 1.33 4.47
N ASN A 424 -20.49 1.18 4.38
CA ASN A 424 -21.29 1.90 3.40
C ASN A 424 -21.56 3.30 3.93
N LEU A 425 -20.90 4.29 3.32
CA LEU A 425 -20.94 5.69 3.76
C LEU A 425 -22.32 6.36 3.64
N SER A 426 -23.31 5.70 2.99
CA SER A 426 -24.66 6.24 2.82
C SER A 426 -25.64 5.81 3.93
N ASN A 427 -25.40 4.67 4.58
CA ASN A 427 -26.34 4.11 5.57
C ASN A 427 -25.62 3.49 6.79
N ASP A 428 -24.31 3.71 6.91
CA ASP A 428 -23.41 3.16 7.93
C ASP A 428 -23.42 1.63 8.05
N GLN A 429 -23.95 0.92 7.04
CA GLN A 429 -23.97 -0.52 7.03
C GLN A 429 -22.55 -1.07 6.84
N GLN A 430 -22.13 -1.94 7.74
CA GLN A 430 -20.83 -2.58 7.68
C GLN A 430 -20.91 -4.00 7.13
N ILE A 431 -19.99 -4.34 6.23
CA ILE A 431 -19.76 -5.68 5.73
C ILE A 431 -18.39 -6.11 6.20
N ASP A 432 -18.35 -7.15 7.04
CA ASP A 432 -17.13 -7.69 7.60
C ASP A 432 -16.67 -8.91 6.80
N LEU A 433 -15.52 -8.77 6.12
CA LEU A 433 -14.87 -9.84 5.37
C LEU A 433 -13.86 -10.64 6.21
N SER A 434 -13.66 -10.29 7.49
CA SER A 434 -12.78 -11.02 8.42
C SER A 434 -13.00 -12.54 8.42
N PRO A 435 -14.23 -13.08 8.27
CA PRO A 435 -14.45 -14.53 8.19
C PRO A 435 -13.81 -15.24 6.97
N LEU A 436 -13.36 -14.49 5.95
CA LEU A 436 -12.64 -14.99 4.77
C LEU A 436 -11.12 -14.89 4.93
N ILE A 437 -10.63 -14.23 5.98
CA ILE A 437 -9.22 -14.27 6.35
C ILE A 437 -8.87 -15.70 6.72
N SER A 438 -7.80 -16.24 6.13
CA SER A 438 -7.33 -17.60 6.38
C SER A 438 -5.91 -17.61 6.91
N ALA A 439 -5.73 -18.16 8.12
CA ALA A 439 -4.42 -18.36 8.76
C ALA A 439 -3.85 -19.78 8.53
N GLU A 440 -4.61 -20.66 7.87
CA GLU A 440 -4.27 -22.07 7.67
C GLU A 440 -3.86 -22.41 6.22
N TYR A 441 -4.46 -21.74 5.24
CA TYR A 441 -4.21 -21.96 3.82
C TYR A 441 -4.34 -20.67 2.99
N ASN A 442 -3.65 -20.61 1.85
CA ASN A 442 -3.90 -19.60 0.81
C ASN A 442 -5.00 -20.10 -0.13
N TYR A 443 -5.86 -19.21 -0.61
CA TYR A 443 -6.87 -19.54 -1.60
C TYR A 443 -6.22 -19.67 -2.97
N GLU A 444 -6.31 -20.84 -3.59
CA GLU A 444 -5.94 -21.02 -5.00
C GLU A 444 -7.14 -20.65 -5.87
N ALA A 445 -6.99 -19.64 -6.73
CA ALA A 445 -8.07 -19.22 -7.62
C ALA A 445 -8.24 -20.16 -8.80
N LEU A 446 -9.50 -20.33 -9.20
CA LEU A 446 -9.84 -20.96 -10.47
C LEU A 446 -9.71 -19.94 -11.61
N VAL A 447 -9.50 -20.41 -12.84
CA VAL A 447 -9.47 -19.55 -14.03
C VAL A 447 -10.72 -19.81 -14.86
N ASN A 448 -11.42 -18.74 -15.26
CA ASN A 448 -12.56 -18.88 -16.17
C ASN A 448 -12.11 -19.50 -17.50
N GLU A 449 -12.83 -20.53 -17.96
CA GLU A 449 -12.50 -21.30 -19.16
C GLU A 449 -12.45 -20.45 -20.45
N THR A 450 -13.07 -19.28 -20.45
CA THR A 450 -13.05 -18.34 -21.58
C THR A 450 -11.72 -17.59 -21.71
N LEU A 451 -10.90 -17.55 -20.65
CA LEU A 451 -9.61 -16.88 -20.66
C LEU A 451 -8.53 -17.81 -21.23
N ALA A 452 -7.76 -17.31 -22.19
CA ALA A 452 -6.63 -18.03 -22.78
C ALA A 452 -5.38 -18.00 -21.88
N ILE A 453 -5.51 -18.45 -20.63
CA ILE A 453 -4.40 -18.55 -19.67
C ILE A 453 -3.88 -19.99 -19.64
N ALA A 454 -2.56 -20.13 -19.62
CA ALA A 454 -1.91 -21.43 -19.56
C ALA A 454 -2.28 -22.16 -18.25
N LYS A 455 -2.59 -23.46 -18.33
CA LYS A 455 -3.11 -24.26 -17.21
C LYS A 455 -2.12 -24.47 -16.07
N ASP A 456 -0.84 -24.25 -16.34
CA ASP A 456 0.26 -24.28 -15.41
C ASP A 456 0.40 -22.97 -14.62
N LYS A 457 -0.26 -21.87 -15.03
CA LYS A 457 -0.31 -20.64 -14.23
C LYS A 457 -1.31 -20.79 -13.08
N LYS A 458 -0.81 -20.55 -11.86
CA LYS A 458 -1.54 -20.62 -10.60
C LYS A 458 -1.59 -19.25 -9.94
N PHE A 459 -2.70 -18.97 -9.26
CA PHE A 459 -2.94 -17.70 -8.59
C PHE A 459 -3.35 -17.98 -7.14
N PHE A 460 -2.60 -17.41 -6.20
CA PHE A 460 -2.80 -17.58 -4.77
C PHE A 460 -3.19 -16.26 -4.15
N LEU A 461 -4.26 -16.24 -3.33
CA LEU A 461 -4.78 -15.06 -2.67
C LEU A 461 -5.02 -15.31 -1.19
N ASN A 462 -4.94 -14.25 -0.39
CA ASN A 462 -5.56 -14.15 0.93
C ASN A 462 -6.43 -12.89 0.98
N VAL A 463 -7.25 -12.74 2.02
CA VAL A 463 -8.16 -11.61 2.21
C VAL A 463 -7.63 -10.74 3.35
N CYS A 464 -7.46 -9.43 3.12
CA CYS A 464 -7.04 -8.44 4.12
C CYS A 464 -5.75 -8.77 4.90
N ARG A 465 -4.94 -9.71 4.41
CA ARG A 465 -3.66 -10.08 5.01
C ARG A 465 -2.70 -10.62 3.94
N PRO A 466 -1.40 -10.67 4.23
CA PRO A 466 -0.43 -11.35 3.38
C PRO A 466 -0.74 -12.84 3.20
N LEU A 467 -0.21 -13.42 2.13
CA LEU A 467 -0.19 -14.85 1.89
C LEU A 467 0.60 -15.56 3.01
N LEU A 468 0.15 -16.76 3.37
CA LEU A 468 0.92 -17.69 4.17
C LEU A 468 2.15 -18.13 3.40
N SER A 469 3.29 -18.21 4.10
CA SER A 469 4.51 -18.76 3.53
C SER A 469 4.32 -20.23 3.20
N ILE A 470 4.60 -20.63 1.96
CA ILE A 470 4.56 -22.02 1.48
C ILE A 470 5.91 -22.31 0.83
N TYR A 471 6.49 -23.49 1.12
CA TYR A 471 7.74 -23.90 0.49
C TYR A 471 7.58 -23.93 -1.04
N GLY A 472 8.49 -23.25 -1.76
CA GLY A 472 8.44 -23.14 -3.21
C GLY A 472 7.44 -22.11 -3.74
N LEU A 473 6.80 -21.27 -2.91
CA LEU A 473 6.05 -20.09 -3.38
C LEU A 473 6.82 -18.83 -2.97
N GLY A 474 7.82 -18.46 -3.77
CA GLY A 474 8.79 -17.37 -3.52
C GLY A 474 8.28 -15.94 -3.68
N CYS A 475 6.98 -15.68 -3.58
CA CYS A 475 6.47 -14.32 -3.75
C CYS A 475 7.05 -13.37 -2.69
N PRO A 476 7.35 -12.10 -3.07
CA PRO A 476 7.83 -11.09 -2.14
C PRO A 476 7.00 -11.03 -0.86
N GLY A 477 7.66 -11.04 0.30
CA GLY A 477 7.01 -11.06 1.60
C GLY A 477 6.08 -9.88 1.81
N GLY A 478 4.89 -10.17 2.35
CA GLY A 478 3.81 -9.21 2.51
C GLY A 478 2.78 -9.24 1.38
N SER A 479 3.05 -9.90 0.25
CA SER A 479 2.10 -9.98 -0.87
C SER A 479 0.80 -10.66 -0.44
N ALA A 480 -0.35 -10.09 -0.81
CA ALA A 480 -1.66 -10.69 -0.56
C ALA A 480 -2.22 -11.45 -1.76
N ALA A 481 -1.66 -11.21 -2.94
CA ALA A 481 -1.90 -11.99 -4.14
C ALA A 481 -0.57 -12.31 -4.85
N CYS A 482 -0.47 -13.51 -5.39
CA CYS A 482 0.73 -14.05 -6.02
C CYS A 482 0.36 -14.89 -7.23
N MET A 483 1.10 -14.73 -8.32
CA MET A 483 1.07 -15.66 -9.45
C MET A 483 2.33 -16.50 -9.47
N ALA A 484 2.20 -17.75 -9.87
CA ALA A 484 3.32 -18.67 -10.08
C ALA A 484 3.03 -19.63 -11.23
N VAL A 485 4.08 -20.23 -11.79
CA VAL A 485 4.00 -21.30 -12.76
C VAL A 485 4.29 -22.63 -12.06
N GLN A 486 3.39 -23.59 -12.22
CA GLN A 486 3.49 -24.93 -11.64
C GLN A 486 3.18 -25.98 -12.71
N SER A 487 4.19 -26.75 -13.10
CA SER A 487 4.06 -27.79 -14.12
C SER A 487 3.41 -29.05 -13.56
N ALA A 488 2.70 -29.81 -14.38
CA ALA A 488 2.15 -31.11 -13.98
C ALA A 488 3.22 -32.13 -13.53
N ASN A 489 4.47 -31.95 -13.97
CA ASN A 489 5.59 -32.84 -13.67
C ASN A 489 6.45 -32.38 -12.47
N ASP A 490 6.31 -31.14 -12.02
CA ASP A 490 7.03 -30.57 -10.88
C ASP A 490 6.04 -29.71 -10.06
N PRO A 491 5.59 -30.20 -8.89
CA PRO A 491 4.61 -29.50 -8.07
C PRO A 491 5.20 -28.28 -7.35
N THR A 492 6.48 -27.94 -7.52
CA THR A 492 7.07 -26.74 -6.93
C THR A 492 6.73 -25.52 -7.78
N PRO A 493 6.04 -24.49 -7.25
CA PRO A 493 5.84 -23.23 -7.96
C PRO A 493 7.19 -22.55 -8.30
N LYS A 494 7.21 -21.81 -9.41
CA LYS A 494 8.35 -21.03 -9.91
C LYS A 494 7.85 -19.77 -10.62
N GLU A 495 8.76 -18.84 -10.93
CA GLU A 495 8.45 -17.59 -11.65
C GLU A 495 7.40 -16.75 -10.91
N GLU A 496 7.58 -16.64 -9.59
CA GLU A 496 6.64 -16.00 -8.69
C GLU A 496 6.65 -14.49 -8.84
N LEU A 497 5.47 -13.92 -9.11
CA LEU A 497 5.30 -12.47 -9.16
C LEU A 497 4.22 -12.06 -8.15
N SER A 498 4.56 -11.05 -7.35
CA SER A 498 3.58 -10.38 -6.50
C SER A 498 2.54 -9.71 -7.40
N MET A 499 1.27 -9.92 -7.10
CA MET A 499 0.17 -9.25 -7.79
C MET A 499 -0.47 -8.17 -6.92
N GLY A 500 0.19 -7.83 -5.82
CA GLY A 500 -0.18 -6.72 -4.96
C GLY A 500 -0.12 -7.05 -3.47
N TYR A 501 -0.07 -5.99 -2.67
CA TYR A 501 0.01 -6.00 -1.22
C TYR A 501 -1.32 -5.56 -0.60
N PRO A 502 -1.63 -5.96 0.64
CA PRO A 502 -2.92 -5.71 1.28
C PRO A 502 -3.05 -4.30 1.84
N ASP A 503 -2.64 -3.29 1.07
CA ASP A 503 -2.85 -1.89 1.42
C ASP A 503 -4.31 -1.51 1.16
N ILE A 504 -4.96 -0.89 2.15
CA ILE A 504 -6.42 -0.82 2.26
C ILE A 504 -7.06 -0.12 1.06
N SER A 505 -7.91 -0.85 0.34
CA SER A 505 -8.99 -0.32 -0.50
C SER A 505 -10.16 -1.31 -0.48
N LEU A 506 -11.00 -1.23 0.56
CA LEU A 506 -12.30 -1.89 0.64
C LEU A 506 -13.42 -0.88 0.38
N ILE A 507 -14.14 -1.05 -0.72
CA ILE A 507 -15.28 -0.19 -1.07
C ILE A 507 -16.52 -1.03 -1.30
N ILE A 508 -17.67 -0.52 -0.85
CA ILE A 508 -18.97 -1.13 -1.16
C ILE A 508 -19.51 -0.47 -2.42
N VAL A 509 -19.67 -1.26 -3.48
CA VAL A 509 -20.31 -0.85 -4.73
C VAL A 509 -21.62 -1.62 -4.83
N ARG A 510 -22.73 -0.95 -4.49
CA ARG A 510 -24.07 -1.56 -4.42
C ARG A 510 -24.15 -2.69 -3.37
N ASP A 511 -24.33 -3.94 -3.82
CA ASP A 511 -24.43 -5.17 -3.03
C ASP A 511 -23.13 -6.01 -3.05
N ARG A 512 -22.06 -5.45 -3.61
CA ARG A 512 -20.75 -6.08 -3.73
C ARG A 512 -19.68 -5.32 -2.95
N VAL A 513 -18.69 -6.04 -2.45
CA VAL A 513 -17.49 -5.45 -1.85
C VAL A 513 -16.33 -5.65 -2.81
N GLN A 514 -15.62 -4.57 -3.12
CA GLN A 514 -14.39 -4.62 -3.91
C GLN A 514 -13.19 -4.44 -3.00
N LEU A 515 -12.24 -5.37 -3.11
CA LEU A 515 -10.93 -5.33 -2.46
C LEU A 515 -9.85 -5.20 -3.53
N LYS A 516 -8.95 -4.24 -3.38
CA LYS A 516 -7.84 -4.02 -4.33
C LYS A 516 -6.51 -4.22 -3.64
N TYR A 517 -5.62 -4.97 -4.30
CA TYR A 517 -4.21 -5.08 -3.96
C TYR A 517 -3.38 -4.44 -5.06
N LEU A 518 -2.54 -3.49 -4.68
CA LEU A 518 -1.75 -2.68 -5.61
C LEU A 518 -0.26 -2.93 -5.38
N ARG A 519 0.58 -2.28 -6.18
CA ARG A 519 2.05 -2.23 -6.00
C ARG A 519 2.74 -3.60 -6.13
N GLY A 520 2.22 -4.52 -6.94
CA GLY A 520 2.85 -5.83 -7.20
C GLY A 520 4.20 -5.72 -7.94
N SER A 521 4.65 -6.84 -8.51
CA SER A 521 5.85 -6.91 -9.36
C SER A 521 5.71 -6.03 -10.61
N ASP A 522 6.81 -5.78 -11.32
CA ASP A 522 6.78 -5.06 -12.60
C ASP A 522 5.86 -5.74 -13.61
N CYS A 523 5.05 -4.95 -14.33
CA CYS A 523 4.24 -5.53 -15.38
C CYS A 523 5.11 -5.95 -16.57
N PRO A 524 4.95 -7.19 -17.10
CA PRO A 524 5.71 -7.63 -18.27
C PRO A 524 5.45 -6.82 -19.55
N GLN A 525 4.23 -6.28 -19.70
CA GLN A 525 3.80 -5.55 -20.91
C GLN A 525 4.06 -4.06 -20.84
N ASP A 526 4.25 -3.51 -19.64
CA ASP A 526 4.44 -2.08 -19.41
C ASP A 526 5.37 -1.87 -18.22
N LYS A 527 6.56 -1.34 -18.51
CA LYS A 527 7.63 -1.14 -17.52
C LYS A 527 7.33 -0.03 -16.52
N ASP A 528 6.35 0.82 -16.81
CA ASP A 528 5.96 1.94 -15.97
C ASP A 528 4.77 1.58 -15.05
N THR A 529 4.23 0.36 -15.16
CA THR A 529 3.14 -0.13 -14.30
C THR A 529 3.54 -1.35 -13.47
N LYS A 530 2.76 -1.58 -12.40
CA LYS A 530 2.92 -2.71 -11.50
C LYS A 530 1.72 -3.63 -11.62
N LEU A 531 1.94 -4.92 -11.37
CA LEU A 531 0.86 -5.89 -11.28
C LEU A 531 -0.11 -5.51 -10.15
N SER A 532 -1.39 -5.72 -10.38
CA SER A 532 -2.42 -5.47 -9.37
C SER A 532 -3.55 -6.50 -9.42
N THR A 533 -4.26 -6.60 -8.31
CA THR A 533 -5.38 -7.53 -8.12
C THR A 533 -6.62 -6.77 -7.66
N GLU A 534 -7.76 -7.08 -8.24
CA GLU A 534 -9.08 -6.60 -7.81
C GLU A 534 -9.96 -7.84 -7.55
N ILE A 535 -10.56 -7.90 -6.37
CA ILE A 535 -11.43 -9.01 -5.94
C ILE A 535 -12.80 -8.44 -5.66
N GLU A 536 -13.80 -8.95 -6.35
CA GLU A 536 -15.20 -8.57 -6.14
C GLU A 536 -15.96 -9.69 -5.41
N PHE A 537 -16.38 -9.40 -4.18
CA PHE A 537 -17.16 -10.32 -3.35
C PHE A 537 -18.66 -10.06 -3.53
N TYR A 538 -19.43 -11.13 -3.66
CA TYR A 538 -20.89 -11.06 -3.73
C TYR A 538 -21.57 -12.24 -3.03
N CYS A 539 -22.82 -12.03 -2.61
CA CYS A 539 -23.58 -13.04 -1.88
C CYS A 539 -23.94 -14.23 -2.76
N GLN A 540 -23.53 -15.43 -2.32
CA GLN A 540 -24.05 -16.70 -2.82
C GLN A 540 -24.16 -17.72 -1.68
N PRO A 541 -25.37 -17.99 -1.14
CA PRO A 541 -25.55 -18.80 0.05
C PRO A 541 -24.95 -20.21 -0.06
N LYS A 542 -25.13 -20.85 -1.21
CA LYS A 542 -24.66 -22.23 -1.48
C LYS A 542 -23.15 -22.34 -1.72
N ALA A 543 -22.44 -21.21 -1.88
CA ALA A 543 -20.99 -21.23 -2.14
C ALA A 543 -20.16 -21.52 -0.88
N GLY A 544 -20.76 -21.48 0.31
CA GLY A 544 -19.99 -21.52 1.56
C GLY A 544 -19.03 -20.33 1.60
N ARG A 545 -17.77 -20.55 2.03
CA ARG A 545 -16.72 -19.51 1.96
C ARG A 545 -16.33 -19.15 0.52
N GLY A 546 -16.66 -19.98 -0.47
CA GLY A 546 -16.33 -19.76 -1.87
C GLY A 546 -14.86 -19.97 -2.20
N VAL A 547 -14.57 -19.83 -3.49
CA VAL A 547 -13.22 -19.82 -4.07
C VAL A 547 -13.18 -18.67 -5.07
N PRO A 548 -12.09 -17.86 -5.12
CA PRO A 548 -11.95 -16.81 -6.12
C PRO A 548 -11.84 -17.40 -7.53
N ILE A 549 -12.45 -16.73 -8.50
CA ILE A 549 -12.38 -17.10 -9.92
C ILE A 549 -11.84 -15.92 -10.70
N LEU A 550 -10.72 -16.11 -11.41
CA LEU A 550 -10.17 -15.11 -12.31
C LEU A 550 -11.10 -14.93 -13.52
N GLN A 551 -11.62 -13.72 -13.68
CA GLN A 551 -12.58 -13.36 -14.72
C GLN A 551 -11.96 -12.56 -15.85
N GLU A 552 -10.96 -11.73 -15.54
CA GLU A 552 -10.37 -10.81 -16.51
C GLU A 552 -8.89 -10.57 -16.20
N VAL A 553 -8.09 -10.49 -17.26
CA VAL A 553 -6.69 -10.05 -17.20
C VAL A 553 -6.55 -8.91 -18.19
N MET A 554 -6.35 -7.69 -17.70
CA MET A 554 -6.19 -6.50 -18.53
C MET A 554 -4.70 -6.27 -18.78
N HIS A 555 -4.30 -6.32 -20.05
CA HIS A 555 -2.93 -6.07 -20.52
C HIS A 555 -1.84 -6.89 -19.81
N ASP A 556 -2.16 -8.09 -19.31
CA ASP A 556 -1.29 -8.90 -18.45
C ASP A 556 -0.77 -8.17 -17.17
N CYS A 557 -1.39 -7.04 -16.79
CA CYS A 557 -0.97 -6.23 -15.64
C CYS A 557 -2.01 -6.23 -14.50
N HIS A 558 -3.31 -6.25 -14.83
CA HIS A 558 -4.37 -6.13 -13.84
C HIS A 558 -5.29 -7.35 -13.86
N TYR A 559 -5.46 -7.98 -12.70
CA TYR A 559 -6.17 -9.26 -12.57
C TYR A 559 -7.43 -9.07 -11.76
N ARG A 560 -8.58 -9.38 -12.36
CA ARG A 560 -9.89 -9.24 -11.73
C ARG A 560 -10.47 -10.59 -11.37
N PHE A 561 -10.71 -10.80 -10.09
CA PHE A 561 -11.33 -11.99 -9.53
C PHE A 561 -12.75 -11.68 -9.08
N GLU A 562 -13.61 -12.67 -9.23
CA GLU A 562 -14.93 -12.69 -8.64
C GLU A 562 -15.00 -13.79 -7.59
N TRP A 563 -15.60 -13.50 -6.43
CA TRP A 563 -15.64 -14.39 -5.29
C TRP A 563 -17.04 -14.47 -4.72
N ALA A 564 -17.76 -15.52 -5.13
CA ALA A 564 -19.07 -15.86 -4.59
C ALA A 564 -18.93 -16.45 -3.19
N THR A 565 -19.59 -15.86 -2.18
CA THR A 565 -19.46 -16.32 -0.80
C THR A 565 -20.73 -16.09 0.02
N ASN A 566 -20.98 -16.94 1.00
CA ASN A 566 -22.09 -16.78 1.93
C ASN A 566 -21.82 -15.72 3.01
N VAL A 567 -20.56 -15.31 3.21
CA VAL A 567 -20.17 -14.25 4.16
C VAL A 567 -20.75 -12.89 3.74
N MET A 568 -20.93 -12.68 2.44
CA MET A 568 -21.55 -11.48 1.86
C MET A 568 -23.08 -11.46 1.98
N CYS A 569 -23.70 -12.57 2.40
CA CYS A 569 -25.15 -12.66 2.47
C CYS A 569 -25.69 -12.04 3.77
N PRO A 570 -26.87 -11.40 3.70
CA PRO A 570 -27.54 -10.90 4.91
C PRO A 570 -27.89 -12.05 5.86
N GLN A 571 -28.20 -11.71 7.11
CA GLN A 571 -28.75 -12.68 8.05
C GLN A 571 -30.14 -13.11 7.58
N TYR A 572 -30.43 -14.41 7.67
CA TYR A 572 -31.73 -14.96 7.31
C TYR A 572 -32.38 -15.66 8.49
N GLU A 573 -33.70 -15.57 8.57
CA GLU A 573 -34.49 -16.35 9.50
C GLU A 573 -34.64 -17.78 8.94
N GLY A 574 -34.06 -18.75 9.62
CA GLY A 574 -34.20 -20.16 9.31
C GLY A 574 -35.57 -20.67 9.72
N GLU A 575 -36.17 -21.53 8.90
CA GLU A 575 -37.46 -22.13 9.21
C GLU A 575 -37.30 -23.17 10.31
N PHE A 576 -37.90 -22.89 11.48
CA PHE A 576 -37.85 -23.81 12.61
C PHE A 576 -39.02 -24.79 12.59
N HIS A 577 -38.72 -26.08 12.44
CA HIS A 577 -39.71 -27.15 12.48
C HIS A 577 -39.76 -27.81 13.86
N ALA A 578 -40.64 -27.31 14.74
CA ALA A 578 -40.78 -27.81 16.11
C ALA A 578 -41.03 -29.34 16.20
N LYS A 579 -41.80 -29.91 15.27
CA LYS A 579 -42.11 -31.36 15.26
C LYS A 579 -40.89 -32.24 15.03
N THR A 580 -39.95 -31.77 14.21
CA THR A 580 -38.73 -32.52 13.87
C THR A 580 -37.47 -31.92 14.49
N CYS A 581 -37.65 -30.96 15.39
CA CYS A 581 -36.61 -30.16 16.05
C CYS A 581 -35.43 -29.81 15.15
N SER A 582 -35.74 -29.23 13.99
CA SER A 582 -34.75 -28.94 12.96
C SER A 582 -34.90 -27.54 12.43
N ILE A 583 -33.77 -26.90 12.15
CA ILE A 583 -33.69 -25.60 11.49
C ILE A 583 -33.36 -25.87 10.03
N VAL A 584 -34.20 -25.37 9.13
CA VAL A 584 -33.99 -25.48 7.68
C VAL A 584 -33.66 -24.10 7.14
N SER A 585 -32.55 -24.03 6.42
CA SER A 585 -32.13 -22.85 5.67
C SER A 585 -32.72 -22.93 4.27
N ASN A 586 -33.64 -22.03 3.93
CA ASN A 586 -34.26 -22.00 2.60
C ASN A 586 -33.25 -21.59 1.50
N ASP A 587 -32.18 -20.89 1.88
CA ASP A 587 -31.18 -20.39 0.92
C ASP A 587 -30.11 -21.43 0.57
N THR A 588 -29.87 -22.41 1.46
CA THR A 588 -28.82 -23.43 1.28
C THR A 588 -29.35 -24.85 1.20
N ASP A 589 -30.66 -25.06 1.43
CA ASP A 589 -31.29 -26.38 1.61
C ASP A 589 -30.65 -27.22 2.74
N VAL A 590 -29.91 -26.57 3.64
CA VAL A 590 -29.23 -27.22 4.77
C VAL A 590 -30.21 -27.37 5.92
N ARG A 591 -30.28 -28.60 6.46
CA ARG A 591 -31.07 -28.93 7.63
C ARG A 591 -30.16 -29.25 8.81
N VAL A 592 -30.27 -28.46 9.86
CA VAL A 592 -29.61 -28.72 11.15
C VAL A 592 -30.60 -29.45 12.04
N ASP A 593 -30.28 -30.69 12.39
CA ASP A 593 -31.04 -31.49 13.34
C ASP A 593 -30.51 -31.27 14.75
N LEU A 594 -31.26 -30.53 15.57
CA LEU A 594 -30.82 -30.17 16.91
C LEU A 594 -30.80 -31.39 17.84
N GLN A 595 -31.54 -32.46 17.56
CA GLN A 595 -31.52 -33.67 18.38
C GLN A 595 -30.22 -34.45 18.24
N LYS A 596 -29.48 -34.28 17.14
CA LYS A 596 -28.13 -34.85 17.00
C LYS A 596 -27.09 -34.16 17.88
N ILE A 597 -27.34 -32.89 18.24
CA ILE A 597 -26.45 -32.06 19.06
C ILE A 597 -26.89 -32.12 20.54
N PHE A 598 -28.21 -32.07 20.76
CA PHE A 598 -28.88 -32.11 22.05
C PHE A 598 -29.86 -33.28 22.07
N PRO A 599 -29.44 -34.49 22.52
CA PRO A 599 -30.23 -35.72 22.40
C PRO A 599 -31.66 -35.68 22.98
N ASN A 600 -31.93 -34.75 23.90
CA ASN A 600 -33.25 -34.57 24.53
C ASN A 600 -33.97 -33.28 24.05
N GLY A 601 -33.38 -32.52 23.12
CA GLY A 601 -33.91 -31.22 22.71
C GLY A 601 -33.88 -30.17 23.81
N GLU A 602 -33.02 -30.35 24.80
CA GLU A 602 -32.84 -29.52 25.99
C GLU A 602 -31.39 -29.06 26.07
N LEU A 603 -31.19 -27.79 26.44
CA LEU A 603 -29.89 -27.23 26.79
C LEU A 603 -29.83 -27.05 28.31
N ASP A 604 -28.88 -27.72 28.96
CA ASP A 604 -28.61 -27.56 30.39
C ASP A 604 -27.81 -26.27 30.62
N VAL A 605 -28.38 -25.30 31.33
CA VAL A 605 -27.74 -24.01 31.65
C VAL A 605 -27.27 -24.05 33.10
N ASN A 606 -25.99 -24.36 33.30
CA ASN A 606 -25.37 -24.35 34.62
C ASN A 606 -24.83 -22.95 34.94
N GLN A 607 -25.65 -22.09 35.55
CA GLN A 607 -25.16 -20.92 36.26
C GLN A 607 -25.13 -21.18 37.76
N ARG A 608 -24.06 -20.72 38.43
CA ARG A 608 -23.53 -21.14 39.75
C ARG A 608 -24.52 -21.27 40.95
N LYS A 609 -25.82 -21.03 40.82
CA LYS A 609 -26.84 -21.25 41.88
C LYS A 609 -28.23 -21.72 41.43
N ASN A 610 -28.49 -22.01 40.14
CA ASN A 610 -29.75 -22.61 39.69
C ASN A 610 -29.52 -23.45 38.42
N ASN A 611 -29.80 -24.74 38.48
CA ASN A 611 -29.79 -25.61 37.32
C ASN A 611 -31.08 -25.35 36.52
N GLY A 612 -30.97 -24.61 35.42
CA GLY A 612 -32.07 -24.35 34.49
C GLY A 612 -31.96 -25.22 33.25
N LYS A 613 -33.10 -25.59 32.68
CA LYS A 613 -33.17 -26.26 31.37
C LYS A 613 -33.89 -25.36 30.38
N VAL A 614 -33.30 -25.15 29.21
CA VAL A 614 -33.94 -24.46 28.09
C VAL A 614 -34.42 -25.50 27.10
N GLN A 615 -35.74 -25.58 26.91
CA GLN A 615 -36.31 -26.45 25.89
C GLN A 615 -36.12 -25.83 24.50
N LEU A 616 -35.29 -26.47 23.67
CA LEU A 616 -34.95 -25.98 22.33
C LEU A 616 -36.05 -26.32 21.30
N CYS A 617 -36.79 -27.41 21.51
CA CYS A 617 -37.77 -27.96 20.57
C CYS A 617 -39.22 -27.48 20.82
N THR A 618 -39.44 -26.18 21.04
CA THR A 618 -40.77 -25.61 21.40
C THR A 618 -41.41 -24.80 20.27
N LYS A 619 -42.70 -24.44 20.43
CA LYS A 619 -43.33 -23.45 19.56
C LYS A 619 -42.82 -22.05 19.96
N ASN A 620 -42.70 -21.13 19.01
CA ASN A 620 -42.21 -19.75 19.19
C ASN A 620 -40.69 -19.62 19.37
N VAL A 621 -39.93 -20.36 18.56
CA VAL A 621 -38.50 -20.19 18.40
C VAL A 621 -38.24 -19.48 17.07
N THR A 622 -37.49 -18.39 17.12
CA THR A 622 -36.93 -17.75 15.92
C THR A 622 -35.47 -18.15 15.81
N ALA A 623 -35.06 -18.73 14.68
CA ALA A 623 -33.68 -19.08 14.42
C ALA A 623 -33.12 -18.12 13.36
N VAL A 624 -32.03 -17.43 13.67
CA VAL A 624 -31.32 -16.56 12.72
C VAL A 624 -30.00 -17.23 12.36
N ILE A 625 -29.78 -17.43 11.06
CA ILE A 625 -28.55 -17.98 10.52
C ILE A 625 -27.63 -16.82 10.16
N ASP A 626 -26.43 -16.82 10.75
CA ASP A 626 -25.39 -15.81 10.51
C ASP A 626 -24.13 -16.47 9.96
N TYR A 627 -23.94 -16.36 8.64
CA TYR A 627 -22.80 -16.97 7.96
C TYR A 627 -21.45 -16.35 8.36
N ARG A 628 -21.46 -15.09 8.83
CA ARG A 628 -20.26 -14.37 9.28
C ARG A 628 -19.69 -14.98 10.55
N ASP A 629 -20.56 -15.24 11.51
CA ASP A 629 -20.19 -15.82 12.82
C ASP A 629 -20.07 -17.35 12.79
N ARG A 630 -20.39 -17.99 11.66
CA ARG A 630 -20.57 -19.45 11.55
C ARG A 630 -21.52 -20.00 12.61
N ALA A 631 -22.57 -19.24 12.93
CA ALA A 631 -23.43 -19.52 14.07
C ALA A 631 -24.92 -19.49 13.69
N VAL A 632 -25.71 -20.23 14.47
CA VAL A 632 -27.17 -20.13 14.46
C VAL A 632 -27.60 -19.52 15.79
N LYS A 633 -28.20 -18.33 15.73
CA LYS A 633 -28.70 -17.59 16.89
C LYS A 633 -30.17 -17.95 17.10
N MET A 634 -30.48 -18.65 18.20
CA MET A 634 -31.84 -19.04 18.53
C MET A 634 -32.43 -18.10 19.57
N PHE A 635 -33.60 -17.55 19.28
CA PHE A 635 -34.36 -16.65 20.15
C PHE A 635 -35.63 -17.36 20.61
N PHE A 636 -35.87 -17.35 21.92
CA PHE A 636 -36.99 -18.01 22.57
C PHE A 636 -37.96 -16.95 23.07
N ALA A 637 -39.14 -16.86 22.46
CA ALA A 637 -40.19 -15.95 22.94
C ALA A 637 -40.99 -16.63 24.05
N VAL A 638 -40.91 -16.09 25.28
CA VAL A 638 -41.72 -16.57 26.41
C VAL A 638 -43.10 -15.93 26.31
N ALA A 639 -44.13 -16.74 26.10
CA ALA A 639 -45.51 -16.30 26.16
C ALA A 639 -46.00 -16.25 27.61
N ASP A 640 -45.38 -15.42 28.47
CA ASP A 640 -46.04 -14.83 29.65
C ASP A 640 -45.13 -13.82 30.36
N ALA A 641 -45.70 -12.69 30.76
CA ALA A 641 -45.05 -11.59 31.48
C ALA A 641 -44.91 -11.85 33.00
N SER A 642 -44.66 -13.09 33.39
CA SER A 642 -44.48 -13.49 34.79
C SER A 642 -43.23 -14.34 35.02
N CYS A 643 -42.12 -13.97 34.38
CA CYS A 643 -40.77 -14.44 34.73
C CYS A 643 -40.09 -13.45 35.68
#